data_AF-A8H835-F1
#
_entry.id   AF-A8H835-F1
#
_cell.length_a   1.000
_cell.length_b   1.000
_cell.length_c   1.000
_cell.angle_alpha   90.00
_cell.angle_beta   90.00
_cell.angle_gamma   90.00
#
_symmetry.space_group_name_H-M   'P 1'
#
loop_
_entity.id
_entity.type
_entity.pdbx_description
1 polymer ?
#
loop_
_entity_poly.entity_id
_entity_poly.type
_entity_poly.pdbx_seq_one_letter_code
_entity_poly.pdbx_strand_id
1 'polypeptide(L)'
;MDAFSQLQVIEFNRHDSASIEQALKAYQAQLEAHQAFDRGGLFNLMFMDNSSGTREHLQLDMLQDQQLAMAALSLNPDGGHLSSYVVSDERLLYLSETLLFALALEHESLTPQLRKTAQAMVNYARFENDTSEMWLDETRVFGAEPLYMMAAKDANDATYLAQFFIPYWDGDHAVGYGDMLLSLLRKHGWCEAMMNAFIWCDNHSFRFAFYGSDWEQPAPRYQPLGDYLKANPDKYPRFIELVKQRFHAQPALVYSQHDSLEEQKPILNLYITLIAECCGLDSEGMSAELAEHFIHDSLENEAMDLQNLLKHELNGKLSCYAGSIAQQRKQRIERAERKEARDKYLGGLKMVSEFMLSLENSHALLSYISTGENPEILDDIECFNIIPHSEKHALTFFEAIHESCWDMDDFDHVRDNFHEVMEHLAKDLLQDNDEDMSEAAINGFISRVNARADTHCNDTEQASANTQPASQVRDAQTMLRFVDIFYRFFGQQAFNDEMCDLFTGESEYQAIISVEQYYARFMPTDATPKLGSDVSRTEQKALESLLDEFIDMGYNQISAEMLKQTDELFANRACLDCQDWPEDELGIDALCAYLLLQDKQQNHNDDYTQALRAKLNGVFERALNLMLENANILGDGPFTEKGLNDVEQAQIKAYFTDTDPELNQQQMIALLNQHLFSQDICRQAFLYFPKISPVQKSYSFLDDHDDDYQRVVLICLWLKQLDIPEAINAERIWQLLITMAPIRVVHVIAKAFSEHSRKFKCDSPLDEINFFDMLNSHGIDKAFTLTYQVEQFSTSTSRTGDYLNLVELIGELVDEDSAIIDQSMLAAARRSDAKALLRGLDYSYQPIKLDFHKHVAMRFPSMPFALDNELKQCLSDFIKLNHNSWEEVIESKFTDYVSFSGFVTDAGELPKKLRLPLTLHPNADLSQTRRNDRMDWICCEILLQVGDELQVLVADKDTVREGNLYLGGEVLILNDKVDAQSVIDAVKNLPSPEERRNEINQNLWAYLQGELDYAEFAPQFNQYVSYETTANLKEYRSHALSQYLWLLDDERCGRLVELLANHSYAAYKVFTDGLVDSYMDQLALQGKMDLATRLACNEDAYEAAANQVLLDWLFSRNVKREYLLLYMIKNYHPCMGDYIAAMARRDEIKPLMSFLHIETKADLVDILASHPYENDFMTLFAKEKSRKIRDRVEAALS
;
A
#
# COMPACT_ATOMS: atom_id res chain seq x y z
N MET A 1 -20.35 28.41 17.37
CA MET A 1 -19.56 29.55 16.84
C MET A 1 -19.78 29.57 15.36
N ASP A 2 -19.97 30.75 14.76
CA ASP A 2 -20.24 30.90 13.33
C ASP A 2 -18.99 30.48 12.54
N ALA A 3 -19.01 29.27 11.96
CA ALA A 3 -17.86 28.69 11.25
C ALA A 3 -17.41 29.55 10.06
N PHE A 4 -18.27 30.48 9.61
CA PHE A 4 -18.02 31.35 8.48
C PHE A 4 -17.44 32.72 8.86
N SER A 5 -17.19 32.97 10.15
CA SER A 5 -16.64 34.27 10.62
C SER A 5 -15.21 34.56 10.14
N GLN A 6 -14.51 33.57 9.58
CA GLN A 6 -13.14 33.68 9.06
C GLN A 6 -13.07 33.88 7.54
N LEU A 7 -14.19 33.80 6.80
CA LEU A 7 -14.21 33.94 5.34
C LEU A 7 -14.06 35.38 4.85
N GLN A 8 -13.47 35.57 3.66
CA GLN A 8 -13.40 36.88 3.04
C GLN A 8 -14.76 37.31 2.46
N VAL A 9 -15.27 38.47 2.90
CA VAL A 9 -16.61 38.93 2.52
C VAL A 9 -16.56 39.83 1.27
N ILE A 10 -17.36 39.49 0.26
CA ILE A 10 -17.68 40.35 -0.90
C ILE A 10 -19.11 40.90 -0.71
N GLU A 11 -19.21 42.19 -0.42
CA GLU A 11 -20.49 42.87 -0.22
C GLU A 11 -21.03 43.51 -1.49
N PHE A 12 -22.35 43.49 -1.67
CA PHE A 12 -23.01 44.16 -2.77
C PHE A 12 -24.47 44.53 -2.46
N ASN A 13 -25.03 45.44 -3.24
CA ASN A 13 -26.43 45.82 -3.17
C ASN A 13 -27.23 44.99 -4.17
N ARG A 14 -28.06 44.04 -3.68
CA ARG A 14 -28.87 43.14 -4.54
C ARG A 14 -29.87 43.85 -5.44
N HIS A 15 -30.21 45.11 -5.18
CA HIS A 15 -31.13 45.91 -6.00
C HIS A 15 -30.41 46.77 -7.06
N ASP A 16 -29.08 46.79 -7.08
CA ASP A 16 -28.28 47.54 -8.05
C ASP A 16 -27.44 46.61 -8.93
N SER A 17 -27.84 46.48 -10.21
CA SER A 17 -27.12 45.68 -11.21
C SER A 17 -25.63 46.05 -11.34
N ALA A 18 -25.26 47.33 -11.16
CA ALA A 18 -23.86 47.75 -11.24
C ALA A 18 -23.05 47.25 -10.02
N SER A 19 -23.68 47.17 -8.85
CA SER A 19 -23.08 46.62 -7.64
C SER A 19 -22.90 45.10 -7.75
N ILE A 20 -23.89 44.38 -8.30
CA ILE A 20 -23.76 42.94 -8.61
C ILE A 20 -22.63 42.70 -9.63
N GLU A 21 -22.53 43.54 -10.66
CA GLU A 21 -21.44 43.45 -11.65
C GLU A 21 -20.05 43.60 -10.98
N GLN A 22 -19.92 44.50 -10.00
CA GLN A 22 -18.68 44.67 -9.24
C GLN A 22 -18.36 43.46 -8.36
N ALA A 23 -19.35 42.85 -7.72
CA ALA A 23 -19.16 41.61 -6.97
C ALA A 23 -18.66 40.46 -7.85
N LEU A 24 -19.23 40.30 -9.05
CA LEU A 24 -18.76 39.32 -10.02
C LEU A 24 -17.32 39.59 -10.48
N LYS A 25 -16.92 40.86 -10.64
CA LYS A 25 -15.53 41.24 -10.97
C LYS A 25 -14.56 40.97 -9.82
N ALA A 26 -14.99 41.26 -8.59
CA ALA A 26 -14.19 40.94 -7.40
C ALA A 26 -13.99 39.43 -7.29
N TYR A 27 -15.05 38.64 -7.52
CA TYR A 27 -14.94 37.19 -7.50
C TYR A 27 -13.99 36.66 -8.58
N GLN A 28 -14.09 37.16 -9.81
CA GLN A 28 -13.14 36.85 -10.88
C GLN A 28 -11.69 37.10 -10.46
N ALA A 29 -11.41 38.26 -9.88
CA ALA A 29 -10.06 38.61 -9.46
C ALA A 29 -9.52 37.65 -8.38
N GLN A 30 -10.37 37.16 -7.47
CA GLN A 30 -9.96 36.18 -6.45
C GLN A 30 -9.65 34.81 -7.06
N LEU A 31 -10.44 34.34 -8.02
CA LEU A 31 -10.15 33.09 -8.77
C LEU A 31 -8.86 33.22 -9.59
N GLU A 32 -8.70 34.31 -10.34
CA GLU A 32 -7.51 34.56 -11.16
C GLU A 32 -6.23 34.73 -10.34
N ALA A 33 -6.35 35.20 -9.10
CA ALA A 33 -5.23 35.32 -8.16
C ALA A 33 -4.95 34.04 -7.34
N HIS A 34 -5.75 32.97 -7.52
CA HIS A 34 -5.73 31.77 -6.67
C HIS A 34 -5.88 32.11 -5.17
N GLN A 35 -6.76 33.06 -4.85
CA GLN A 35 -7.05 33.55 -3.50
C GLN A 35 -8.50 33.27 -3.06
N ALA A 36 -9.29 32.63 -3.94
CA ALA A 36 -10.64 32.19 -3.62
C ALA A 36 -10.69 31.00 -2.66
N PHE A 37 -9.57 30.30 -2.47
CA PHE A 37 -9.41 29.15 -1.57
C PHE A 37 -8.28 29.42 -0.57
N ASP A 38 -8.33 28.77 0.59
CA ASP A 38 -7.28 28.84 1.60
C ASP A 38 -6.14 27.81 1.34
N ARG A 39 -5.17 27.72 2.25
CA ARG A 39 -4.04 26.78 2.13
C ARG A 39 -4.45 25.31 2.23
N GLY A 40 -5.65 25.02 2.75
CA GLY A 40 -6.21 23.68 2.87
C GLY A 40 -7.12 23.28 1.71
N GLY A 41 -7.22 24.10 0.65
CA GLY A 41 -8.07 23.82 -0.51
C GLY A 41 -9.55 24.11 -0.28
N LEU A 42 -9.92 24.80 0.82
CA LEU A 42 -11.30 25.14 1.15
C LEU A 42 -11.69 26.53 0.64
N PHE A 43 -12.92 26.66 0.14
CA PHE A 43 -13.42 27.93 -0.39
C PHE A 43 -13.46 29.04 0.68
N ASN A 44 -12.77 30.15 0.42
CA ASN A 44 -12.48 31.21 1.39
C ASN A 44 -13.25 32.53 1.11
N LEU A 45 -14.38 32.47 0.41
CA LEU A 45 -15.19 33.66 0.08
C LEU A 45 -16.61 33.56 0.65
N MET A 46 -17.26 34.68 0.92
CA MET A 46 -18.69 34.76 1.27
C MET A 46 -19.33 35.98 0.60
N PHE A 47 -20.47 35.80 -0.07
CA PHE A 47 -21.21 36.89 -0.71
C PHE A 47 -22.36 37.37 0.17
N MET A 48 -22.36 38.66 0.52
CA MET A 48 -23.36 39.23 1.44
C MET A 48 -24.07 40.44 0.84
N ASP A 49 -25.35 40.57 1.13
CA ASP A 49 -26.14 41.73 0.75
C ASP A 49 -25.93 42.88 1.73
N ASN A 50 -25.88 44.11 1.20
CA ASN A 50 -25.80 45.34 1.98
C ASN A 50 -26.89 46.38 1.60
N SER A 51 -27.93 45.98 0.86
CA SER A 51 -29.02 46.87 0.45
C SER A 51 -29.74 47.57 1.62
N SER A 52 -29.79 46.97 2.81
CA SER A 52 -30.41 47.54 4.02
C SER A 52 -29.49 48.48 4.82
N GLY A 53 -28.21 48.57 4.43
CA GLY A 53 -27.16 49.28 5.18
C GLY A 53 -26.50 48.44 6.29
N THR A 54 -26.93 47.19 6.46
CA THR A 54 -26.29 46.18 7.32
C THR A 54 -25.95 44.94 6.50
N ARG A 55 -24.90 44.20 6.90
CA ARG A 55 -24.50 42.95 6.23
C ARG A 55 -25.52 41.85 6.52
N GLU A 56 -26.11 41.29 5.48
CA GLU A 56 -27.10 40.20 5.55
C GLU A 56 -26.67 39.02 4.67
N HIS A 57 -26.89 37.78 5.14
CA HIS A 57 -26.69 36.59 4.31
C HIS A 57 -27.72 36.54 3.18
N LEU A 58 -27.29 36.08 2.01
CA LEU A 58 -28.21 35.83 0.89
C LEU A 58 -29.15 34.67 1.24
N GLN A 59 -30.43 34.84 0.92
CA GLN A 59 -31.49 33.85 1.17
C GLN A 59 -32.25 33.53 -0.12
N LEU A 60 -32.81 32.32 -0.24
CA LEU A 60 -33.59 31.93 -1.43
C LEU A 60 -34.81 32.84 -1.65
N ASP A 61 -35.45 33.32 -0.59
CA ASP A 61 -36.64 34.17 -0.70
C ASP A 61 -36.35 35.56 -1.29
N MET A 62 -35.07 35.92 -1.40
CA MET A 62 -34.59 37.13 -2.07
C MET A 62 -34.59 37.01 -3.61
N LEU A 63 -34.75 35.80 -4.16
CA LEU A 63 -34.76 35.53 -5.60
C LEU A 63 -36.18 35.63 -6.22
N GLN A 64 -36.26 36.14 -7.45
CA GLN A 64 -37.44 36.05 -8.31
C GLN A 64 -37.63 34.65 -8.90
N ASP A 65 -36.54 33.98 -9.29
CA ASP A 65 -36.56 32.64 -9.90
C ASP A 65 -36.01 31.57 -8.95
N GLN A 66 -36.73 31.34 -7.86
CA GLN A 66 -36.38 30.33 -6.86
C GLN A 66 -36.37 28.91 -7.44
N GLN A 67 -37.18 28.65 -8.48
CA GLN A 67 -37.27 27.32 -9.09
C GLN A 67 -35.98 26.95 -9.81
N LEU A 68 -35.32 27.89 -10.47
CA LEU A 68 -34.04 27.65 -11.13
C LEU A 68 -32.94 27.28 -10.13
N ALA A 69 -32.82 28.04 -9.04
CA ALA A 69 -31.84 27.76 -7.98
C ALA A 69 -32.12 26.43 -7.29
N MET A 70 -33.39 26.14 -6.96
CA MET A 70 -33.78 24.86 -6.36
C MET A 70 -33.54 23.68 -7.31
N ALA A 71 -33.75 23.85 -8.62
CA ALA A 71 -33.48 22.81 -9.60
C ALA A 71 -31.97 22.50 -9.73
N ALA A 72 -31.10 23.49 -9.52
CA ALA A 72 -29.66 23.29 -9.47
C ALA A 72 -29.24 22.53 -8.20
N LEU A 73 -29.73 23.00 -7.05
CA LEU A 73 -29.47 22.40 -5.74
C LEU A 73 -30.09 21.01 -5.57
N SER A 74 -31.06 20.61 -6.40
CA SER A 74 -31.66 19.28 -6.36
C SER A 74 -30.87 18.21 -7.13
N LEU A 75 -29.82 18.60 -7.87
CA LEU A 75 -29.03 17.71 -8.73
C LEU A 75 -27.63 17.45 -8.15
N ASN A 76 -27.51 17.46 -6.82
CA ASN A 76 -26.28 17.27 -6.05
C ASN A 76 -26.20 15.86 -5.43
N PRO A 77 -25.02 15.41 -4.94
CA PRO A 77 -24.82 14.04 -4.42
C PRO A 77 -25.76 13.64 -3.28
N ASP A 78 -26.19 14.60 -2.45
CA ASP A 78 -26.98 14.36 -1.22
C ASP A 78 -28.49 14.08 -1.47
N GLY A 79 -28.89 13.76 -2.71
CA GLY A 79 -30.26 13.32 -3.03
C GLY A 79 -31.31 14.43 -3.09
N GLY A 80 -30.88 15.68 -3.29
CA GLY A 80 -31.75 16.84 -3.50
C GLY A 80 -32.45 17.32 -2.23
N HIS A 81 -32.12 18.54 -1.79
CA HIS A 81 -32.73 19.10 -0.59
C HIS A 81 -34.24 19.34 -0.75
N LEU A 82 -35.04 18.82 0.20
CA LEU A 82 -36.41 19.31 0.40
C LEU A 82 -36.35 20.81 0.75
N SER A 83 -37.30 21.61 0.25
CA SER A 83 -37.35 23.07 0.46
C SER A 83 -37.32 23.51 1.93
N SER A 84 -37.51 22.58 2.88
CA SER A 84 -37.41 22.78 4.33
C SER A 84 -35.98 22.83 4.89
N TYR A 85 -34.94 22.56 4.07
CA TYR A 85 -33.54 22.47 4.50
C TYR A 85 -32.68 23.67 4.11
N VAL A 86 -33.24 24.65 3.40
CA VAL A 86 -32.46 25.79 2.91
C VAL A 86 -32.44 26.92 3.94
N VAL A 87 -31.30 27.01 4.63
CA VAL A 87 -30.77 28.09 5.49
C VAL A 87 -31.65 28.54 6.67
N SER A 88 -31.12 28.33 7.87
CA SER A 88 -31.43 29.12 9.07
C SER A 88 -30.10 29.58 9.67
N ASP A 89 -30.12 30.59 10.55
CA ASP A 89 -28.94 31.03 11.35
C ASP A 89 -28.33 29.89 12.21
N GLU A 90 -28.98 28.72 12.24
CA GLU A 90 -28.62 27.54 13.03
C GLU A 90 -28.03 26.39 12.18
N ARG A 91 -27.93 26.49 10.84
CA ARG A 91 -27.42 25.41 9.96
C ARG A 91 -26.43 25.87 8.89
N LEU A 92 -25.31 25.14 8.81
CA LEU A 92 -24.06 25.46 8.08
C LEU A 92 -24.05 25.10 6.58
N LEU A 93 -25.13 25.34 5.81
CA LEU A 93 -25.11 25.11 4.36
C LEU A 93 -24.66 26.39 3.62
N TYR A 94 -23.46 26.39 3.04
CA TYR A 94 -22.95 27.49 2.23
C TYR A 94 -23.69 27.60 0.88
N LEU A 95 -24.43 28.68 0.62
CA LEU A 95 -25.16 28.88 -0.65
C LEU A 95 -24.85 30.20 -1.36
N SER A 96 -23.99 31.03 -0.79
CA SER A 96 -23.86 32.43 -1.22
C SER A 96 -23.39 32.59 -2.67
N GLU A 97 -22.54 31.69 -3.16
CA GLU A 97 -22.09 31.67 -4.57
C GLU A 97 -23.26 31.40 -5.54
N THR A 98 -24.03 30.33 -5.26
CA THR A 98 -25.21 29.96 -6.04
C THR A 98 -26.23 31.11 -6.06
N LEU A 99 -26.48 31.72 -4.90
CA LEU A 99 -27.45 32.82 -4.78
C LEU A 99 -26.98 34.10 -5.48
N LEU A 100 -25.68 34.41 -5.49
CA LEU A 100 -25.14 35.52 -6.28
C LEU A 100 -25.41 35.33 -7.77
N PHE A 101 -25.17 34.12 -8.31
CA PHE A 101 -25.43 33.82 -9.72
C PHE A 101 -26.92 33.85 -10.04
N ALA A 102 -27.76 33.32 -9.16
CA ALA A 102 -29.21 33.38 -9.32
C ALA A 102 -29.71 34.82 -9.40
N LEU A 103 -29.25 35.71 -8.51
CA LEU A 103 -29.56 37.15 -8.55
C LEU A 103 -29.07 37.81 -9.84
N ALA A 104 -27.82 37.56 -10.23
CA ALA A 104 -27.25 38.13 -11.44
C ALA A 104 -28.00 37.69 -12.71
N LEU A 105 -28.52 36.45 -12.74
CA LEU A 105 -29.32 35.90 -13.85
C LEU A 105 -30.70 36.56 -14.00
N GLU A 106 -31.16 37.35 -13.03
CA GLU A 106 -32.38 38.17 -13.15
C GLU A 106 -32.18 39.41 -14.01
N HIS A 107 -30.92 39.75 -14.31
CA HIS A 107 -30.54 40.95 -15.06
C HIS A 107 -29.86 40.58 -16.38
N GLU A 108 -30.58 40.65 -17.50
CA GLU A 108 -30.02 40.33 -18.83
C GLU A 108 -28.74 41.12 -19.17
N SER A 109 -28.62 42.36 -18.67
CA SER A 109 -27.43 43.21 -18.86
C SER A 109 -26.15 42.61 -18.24
N LEU A 110 -26.27 41.69 -17.29
CA LEU A 110 -25.14 41.04 -16.63
C LEU A 110 -24.66 39.77 -17.34
N THR A 111 -25.37 39.29 -18.36
CA THR A 111 -24.99 38.08 -19.13
C THR A 111 -23.53 38.08 -19.60
N PRO A 112 -22.99 39.17 -20.20
CA PRO A 112 -21.58 39.19 -20.61
C PRO A 112 -20.60 39.07 -19.44
N GLN A 113 -20.97 39.59 -18.26
CA GLN A 113 -20.14 39.52 -17.06
C GLN A 113 -20.21 38.12 -16.42
N LEU A 114 -21.40 37.51 -16.38
CA LEU A 114 -21.60 36.12 -15.93
C LEU A 114 -20.75 35.14 -16.75
N ARG A 115 -20.74 35.27 -18.09
CA ARG A 115 -19.89 34.44 -18.96
C ARG A 115 -18.40 34.60 -18.70
N LYS A 116 -17.94 35.80 -18.35
CA LYS A 116 -16.55 36.01 -17.93
C LYS A 116 -16.26 35.34 -16.59
N THR A 117 -17.20 35.37 -15.63
CA THR A 117 -17.03 34.70 -14.33
C THR A 117 -17.02 33.20 -14.50
N ALA A 118 -17.93 32.65 -15.32
CA ALA A 118 -17.96 31.24 -15.68
C ALA A 118 -16.63 30.79 -16.32
N GLN A 119 -16.05 31.59 -17.21
CA GLN A 119 -14.74 31.28 -17.77
C GLN A 119 -13.62 31.30 -16.71
N ALA A 120 -13.66 32.21 -15.74
CA ALA A 120 -12.70 32.24 -14.64
C ALA A 120 -12.81 30.99 -13.75
N MET A 121 -14.03 30.54 -13.45
CA MET A 121 -14.28 29.28 -12.72
C MET A 121 -13.71 28.07 -13.47
N VAL A 122 -13.99 27.97 -14.78
CA VAL A 122 -13.47 26.90 -15.62
C VAL A 122 -11.95 26.95 -15.70
N ASN A 123 -11.36 28.14 -15.83
CA ASN A 123 -9.91 28.29 -15.88
C ASN A 123 -9.26 27.85 -14.56
N TYR A 124 -9.87 28.18 -13.42
CA TYR A 124 -9.40 27.74 -12.11
C TYR A 124 -9.47 26.21 -11.97
N ALA A 125 -10.66 25.62 -12.22
CA ALA A 125 -10.85 24.17 -12.16
C ALA A 125 -9.85 23.44 -13.05
N ARG A 126 -9.68 23.87 -14.31
CA ARG A 126 -8.71 23.28 -15.25
C ARG A 126 -7.25 23.51 -14.85
N PHE A 127 -6.96 24.62 -14.15
CA PHE A 127 -5.62 24.91 -13.68
C PHE A 127 -5.23 23.92 -12.58
N GLU A 128 -6.11 23.71 -11.60
CA GLU A 128 -5.87 22.77 -10.51
C GLU A 128 -5.95 21.33 -10.99
N ASN A 129 -7.01 20.98 -11.75
CA ASN A 129 -7.33 19.61 -12.14
C ASN A 129 -7.28 18.66 -10.94
N ASP A 130 -7.89 19.08 -9.82
CA ASP A 130 -8.10 18.27 -8.64
C ASP A 130 -9.34 18.74 -7.88
N THR A 131 -10.28 17.83 -7.59
CA THR A 131 -11.47 18.15 -6.82
C THR A 131 -11.13 18.54 -5.38
N SER A 132 -10.00 18.08 -4.81
CA SER A 132 -9.59 18.47 -3.46
C SER A 132 -9.36 19.97 -3.30
N GLU A 133 -9.02 20.67 -4.39
CA GLU A 133 -8.79 22.11 -4.44
C GLU A 133 -10.04 22.90 -4.84
N MET A 134 -11.20 22.24 -4.87
CA MET A 134 -12.46 22.79 -5.40
C MET A 134 -13.62 22.67 -4.40
N TRP A 135 -13.34 22.20 -3.18
CA TRP A 135 -14.36 22.01 -2.15
C TRP A 135 -14.90 23.34 -1.63
N LEU A 136 -16.21 23.46 -1.69
CA LEU A 136 -16.98 24.54 -1.08
C LEU A 136 -17.37 24.18 0.36
N ASP A 137 -17.62 22.91 0.63
CA ASP A 137 -17.74 22.29 1.95
C ASP A 137 -17.46 20.77 1.87
N GLU A 138 -17.78 20.01 2.92
CA GLU A 138 -17.55 18.56 3.01
C GLU A 138 -18.25 17.73 1.93
N THR A 139 -19.27 18.24 1.22
CA THR A 139 -20.01 17.47 0.21
C THR A 139 -20.20 18.16 -1.14
N ARG A 140 -19.79 19.42 -1.29
CA ARG A 140 -20.10 20.23 -2.49
C ARG A 140 -18.89 20.89 -3.11
N VAL A 141 -18.91 20.93 -4.44
CA VAL A 141 -17.87 21.53 -5.27
C VAL A 141 -18.32 22.92 -5.73
N PHE A 142 -17.43 23.92 -5.67
CA PHE A 142 -17.74 25.28 -6.10
C PHE A 142 -18.20 25.34 -7.57
N GLY A 143 -18.96 26.35 -7.97
CA GLY A 143 -19.25 26.65 -9.38
C GLY A 143 -20.23 25.71 -10.10
N ALA A 144 -20.43 24.46 -9.68
CA ALA A 144 -21.28 23.49 -10.38
C ALA A 144 -22.74 23.98 -10.56
N GLU A 145 -23.41 24.35 -9.47
CA GLU A 145 -24.78 24.87 -9.50
C GLU A 145 -24.90 26.22 -10.25
N PRO A 146 -24.03 27.23 -10.02
CA PRO A 146 -23.94 28.44 -10.83
C PRO A 146 -23.91 28.18 -12.35
N LEU A 147 -23.02 27.29 -12.80
CA LEU A 147 -22.81 26.99 -14.21
C LEU A 147 -23.99 26.23 -14.81
N TYR A 148 -24.60 25.31 -14.04
CA TYR A 148 -25.83 24.64 -14.46
C TYR A 148 -26.99 25.62 -14.65
N MET A 149 -27.19 26.59 -13.74
CA MET A 149 -28.25 27.58 -13.89
C MET A 149 -28.09 28.43 -15.15
N MET A 150 -26.85 28.81 -15.50
CA MET A 150 -26.56 29.49 -16.76
C MET A 150 -26.95 28.64 -17.96
N ALA A 151 -26.48 27.39 -18.00
CA ALA A 151 -26.78 26.43 -19.08
C ALA A 151 -28.28 26.10 -19.22
N ALA A 152 -29.00 26.11 -18.09
CA ALA A 152 -30.43 25.92 -18.07
C ALA A 152 -31.18 27.11 -18.68
N LYS A 153 -30.67 28.35 -18.58
CA LYS A 153 -31.26 29.53 -19.26
C LYS A 153 -30.85 29.63 -20.73
N ASP A 154 -29.59 29.40 -21.06
CA ASP A 154 -29.07 29.43 -22.44
C ASP A 154 -28.20 28.19 -22.70
N ALA A 155 -28.62 27.37 -23.66
CA ALA A 155 -27.92 26.12 -23.99
C ALA A 155 -26.45 26.34 -24.39
N ASN A 156 -26.08 27.52 -24.92
CA ASN A 156 -24.69 27.82 -25.29
C ASN A 156 -23.76 27.84 -24.07
N ASP A 157 -24.29 28.17 -22.91
CA ASP A 157 -23.52 28.25 -21.67
C ASP A 157 -23.27 26.86 -21.04
N ALA A 158 -23.87 25.79 -21.58
CA ALA A 158 -23.58 24.40 -21.18
C ALA A 158 -22.12 23.99 -21.39
N THR A 159 -21.41 24.66 -22.29
CA THR A 159 -19.97 24.43 -22.51
C THR A 159 -19.16 24.74 -21.25
N TYR A 160 -19.54 25.76 -20.47
CA TYR A 160 -18.81 26.12 -19.24
C TYR A 160 -18.94 25.02 -18.18
N LEU A 161 -20.16 24.50 -17.96
CA LEU A 161 -20.38 23.38 -17.02
C LEU A 161 -19.62 22.13 -17.48
N ALA A 162 -19.71 21.78 -18.76
CA ALA A 162 -19.05 20.60 -19.28
C ALA A 162 -17.53 20.66 -19.18
N GLN A 163 -16.94 21.84 -19.42
CA GLN A 163 -15.51 22.08 -19.33
C GLN A 163 -15.00 22.21 -17.87
N PHE A 164 -15.88 22.60 -16.95
CA PHE A 164 -15.62 22.66 -15.51
C PHE A 164 -15.40 21.27 -14.91
N PHE A 165 -16.09 20.25 -15.41
CA PHE A 165 -15.85 18.86 -15.02
C PHE A 165 -14.50 18.35 -15.57
N ILE A 166 -13.49 18.50 -14.72
CA ILE A 166 -12.10 18.12 -14.96
C ILE A 166 -11.87 16.60 -14.95
N PRO A 167 -10.84 16.07 -15.65
CA PRO A 167 -10.51 14.65 -15.65
C PRO A 167 -10.26 14.04 -14.26
N TYR A 168 -9.47 14.68 -13.40
CA TYR A 168 -9.19 14.19 -12.05
C TYR A 168 -10.32 14.64 -11.12
N TRP A 169 -11.35 13.80 -11.03
CA TRP A 169 -12.57 14.08 -10.28
C TRP A 169 -12.75 13.05 -9.17
N ASP A 170 -13.14 13.49 -7.98
CA ASP A 170 -13.48 12.60 -6.86
C ASP A 170 -14.78 11.85 -7.18
N GLY A 171 -14.64 10.60 -7.61
CA GLY A 171 -15.75 9.72 -7.94
C GLY A 171 -16.43 9.05 -6.74
N ASP A 172 -15.92 9.24 -5.52
CA ASP A 172 -16.43 8.62 -4.30
C ASP A 172 -17.24 9.63 -3.47
N HIS A 173 -16.74 10.87 -3.33
CA HIS A 173 -17.36 11.91 -2.51
C HIS A 173 -18.08 12.99 -3.34
N ALA A 174 -17.64 13.28 -4.59
CA ALA A 174 -18.29 14.26 -5.48
C ALA A 174 -19.18 13.58 -6.55
N VAL A 175 -20.01 12.63 -6.14
CA VAL A 175 -20.91 11.87 -7.04
C VAL A 175 -22.17 12.65 -7.45
N GLY A 176 -22.94 12.13 -8.42
CA GLY A 176 -24.27 12.67 -8.77
C GLY A 176 -24.30 13.90 -9.69
N TYR A 177 -23.22 14.70 -9.77
CA TYR A 177 -23.16 15.89 -10.64
C TYR A 177 -23.39 15.60 -12.14
N GLY A 178 -23.20 14.36 -12.58
CA GLY A 178 -23.50 13.93 -13.94
C GLY A 178 -24.97 14.14 -14.35
N ASP A 179 -25.91 14.10 -13.40
CA ASP A 179 -27.33 14.32 -13.67
C ASP A 179 -27.64 15.75 -14.12
N MET A 180 -26.76 16.72 -13.84
CA MET A 180 -26.86 18.08 -14.39
C MET A 180 -26.76 18.07 -15.92
N LEU A 181 -25.83 17.31 -16.49
CA LEU A 181 -25.64 17.20 -17.95
C LEU A 181 -26.83 16.48 -18.60
N LEU A 182 -27.32 15.40 -17.98
CA LEU A 182 -28.51 14.69 -18.43
C LEU A 182 -29.76 15.59 -18.41
N SER A 183 -29.93 16.38 -17.36
CA SER A 183 -31.03 17.34 -17.22
C SER A 183 -31.00 18.38 -18.35
N LEU A 184 -29.82 18.94 -18.66
CA LEU A 184 -29.65 19.87 -19.77
C LEU A 184 -29.95 19.22 -21.13
N LEU A 185 -29.49 17.99 -21.35
CA LEU A 185 -29.76 17.26 -22.59
C LEU A 185 -31.26 16.94 -22.74
N ARG A 186 -31.95 16.54 -21.66
CA ARG A 186 -33.41 16.33 -21.67
C ARG A 186 -34.18 17.61 -21.99
N LYS A 187 -33.68 18.76 -21.53
CA LYS A 187 -34.30 20.06 -21.76
C LYS A 187 -34.14 20.56 -23.20
N HIS A 188 -32.93 20.48 -23.74
CA HIS A 188 -32.57 21.12 -25.01
C HIS A 188 -32.50 20.14 -26.20
N GLY A 189 -32.37 18.83 -25.93
CA GLY A 189 -32.08 17.80 -26.92
C GLY A 189 -30.69 17.95 -27.56
N TRP A 190 -30.37 17.07 -28.50
CA TRP A 190 -29.14 17.21 -29.29
C TRP A 190 -29.25 18.40 -30.25
N CYS A 191 -28.62 19.51 -29.86
CA CYS A 191 -28.44 20.72 -30.67
C CYS A 191 -26.95 21.07 -30.79
N GLU A 192 -26.60 22.09 -31.58
CA GLU A 192 -25.20 22.49 -31.77
C GLU A 192 -24.52 22.84 -30.44
N ALA A 193 -25.22 23.55 -29.54
CA ALA A 193 -24.69 23.91 -28.23
C ALA A 193 -24.41 22.68 -27.35
N MET A 194 -25.27 21.65 -27.39
CA MET A 194 -25.10 20.45 -26.59
C MET A 194 -24.04 19.51 -27.16
N MET A 195 -23.93 19.42 -28.48
CA MET A 195 -22.79 18.76 -29.13
C MET A 195 -21.48 19.47 -28.78
N ASN A 196 -21.46 20.80 -28.76
CA ASN A 196 -20.28 21.55 -28.37
C ASN A 196 -19.92 21.30 -26.89
N ALA A 197 -20.88 21.36 -25.97
CA ALA A 197 -20.62 21.03 -24.56
C ALA A 197 -20.04 19.62 -24.38
N PHE A 198 -20.58 18.62 -25.08
CA PHE A 198 -20.06 17.25 -25.07
C PHE A 198 -18.59 17.17 -25.53
N ILE A 199 -18.23 17.90 -26.59
CA ILE A 199 -16.87 17.93 -27.16
C ILE A 199 -15.87 18.65 -26.23
N TRP A 200 -16.31 19.67 -25.50
CA TRP A 200 -15.47 20.47 -24.60
C TRP A 200 -15.34 19.87 -23.19
N CYS A 201 -16.09 18.81 -22.88
CA CYS A 201 -15.93 18.05 -21.65
C CYS A 201 -14.69 17.17 -21.75
N ASP A 202 -13.66 17.43 -20.93
CA ASP A 202 -12.44 16.63 -20.94
C ASP A 202 -12.61 15.32 -20.15
N ASN A 203 -13.45 15.31 -19.12
CA ASN A 203 -13.76 14.12 -18.33
C ASN A 203 -14.63 13.11 -19.11
N HIS A 204 -14.14 11.89 -19.28
CA HIS A 204 -14.84 10.84 -20.03
C HIS A 204 -16.09 10.32 -19.32
N SER A 205 -16.08 10.21 -17.99
CA SER A 205 -17.22 9.74 -17.20
C SER A 205 -18.39 10.72 -17.31
N PHE A 206 -18.11 12.03 -17.26
CA PHE A 206 -19.14 13.04 -17.47
C PHE A 206 -19.67 13.08 -18.91
N ARG A 207 -18.88 12.68 -19.93
CA ARG A 207 -19.41 12.49 -21.29
C ARG A 207 -20.44 11.36 -21.36
N PHE A 208 -20.25 10.24 -20.65
CA PHE A 208 -21.29 9.21 -20.51
C PHE A 208 -22.53 9.74 -19.77
N ALA A 209 -22.32 10.60 -18.76
CA ALA A 209 -23.41 11.19 -17.98
C ALA A 209 -24.36 12.10 -18.80
N PHE A 210 -23.94 12.65 -19.95
CA PHE A 210 -24.85 13.42 -20.83
C PHE A 210 -26.12 12.65 -21.18
N TYR A 211 -26.01 11.34 -21.44
CA TYR A 211 -27.13 10.46 -21.73
C TYR A 211 -27.47 9.52 -20.57
N GLY A 212 -26.93 9.82 -19.39
CA GLY A 212 -27.29 9.17 -18.13
C GLY A 212 -26.77 7.74 -17.99
N SER A 213 -25.65 7.42 -18.65
CA SER A 213 -24.89 6.20 -18.43
C SER A 213 -23.73 6.47 -17.47
N ASP A 214 -23.43 5.49 -16.63
CA ASP A 214 -22.23 5.43 -15.80
C ASP A 214 -21.82 3.96 -15.61
N TRP A 215 -20.78 3.70 -14.80
CA TRP A 215 -20.26 2.35 -14.62
C TRP A 215 -21.19 1.45 -13.80
N GLU A 216 -22.08 2.01 -12.97
CA GLU A 216 -23.09 1.26 -12.21
C GLU A 216 -24.37 1.05 -13.02
N GLN A 217 -24.70 1.99 -13.92
CA GLN A 217 -25.84 1.98 -14.81
C GLN A 217 -25.38 2.24 -16.25
N PRO A 218 -24.79 1.24 -16.94
CA PRO A 218 -24.29 1.45 -18.31
C PRO A 218 -25.42 1.76 -19.30
N ALA A 219 -26.65 1.31 -19.00
CA ALA A 219 -27.80 1.52 -19.85
C ALA A 219 -28.19 3.01 -19.97
N PRO A 220 -28.21 3.58 -21.19
CA PRO A 220 -28.43 5.00 -21.36
C PRO A 220 -29.87 5.40 -21.04
N ARG A 221 -30.04 6.46 -20.23
CA ARG A 221 -31.33 7.08 -19.87
C ARG A 221 -31.83 8.09 -20.90
N TYR A 222 -31.02 8.43 -21.90
CA TYR A 222 -31.34 9.26 -23.08
C TYR A 222 -30.60 8.73 -24.31
N GLN A 223 -30.95 9.16 -25.54
CA GLN A 223 -30.25 8.73 -26.75
C GLN A 223 -28.76 9.17 -26.75
N PRO A 224 -27.78 8.26 -26.88
CA PRO A 224 -26.36 8.61 -27.03
C PRO A 224 -26.08 9.46 -28.28
N LEU A 225 -25.03 10.29 -28.24
CA LEU A 225 -24.68 11.19 -29.36
C LEU A 225 -24.34 10.41 -30.64
N GLY A 226 -23.67 9.26 -30.51
CA GLY A 226 -23.34 8.40 -31.65
C GLY A 226 -24.58 7.93 -32.41
N ASP A 227 -25.61 7.49 -31.69
CA ASP A 227 -26.89 7.08 -32.29
C ASP A 227 -27.62 8.25 -32.95
N TYR A 228 -27.57 9.43 -32.33
CA TYR A 228 -28.13 10.64 -32.92
C TYR A 228 -27.42 11.01 -34.24
N LEU A 229 -26.09 10.91 -34.30
CA LEU A 229 -25.31 11.17 -35.51
C LEU A 229 -25.56 10.13 -36.61
N LYS A 230 -25.71 8.84 -36.25
CA LYS A 230 -26.11 7.77 -37.18
C LYS A 230 -27.49 8.03 -37.77
N ALA A 231 -28.44 8.49 -36.96
CA ALA A 231 -29.78 8.84 -37.42
C ALA A 231 -29.83 10.14 -38.24
N ASN A 232 -28.84 11.03 -38.06
CA ASN A 232 -28.76 12.35 -38.71
C ASN A 232 -27.36 12.58 -39.34
N PRO A 233 -26.98 11.81 -40.38
CA PRO A 233 -25.62 11.85 -40.93
C PRO A 233 -25.24 13.20 -41.56
N ASP A 234 -26.21 14.06 -41.90
CA ASP A 234 -25.95 15.44 -42.35
C ASP A 234 -25.34 16.33 -41.25
N LYS A 235 -25.47 15.94 -39.97
CA LYS A 235 -24.90 16.65 -38.83
C LYS A 235 -23.45 16.26 -38.54
N TYR A 236 -23.01 15.09 -39.02
CA TYR A 236 -21.67 14.58 -38.75
C TYR A 236 -20.54 15.51 -39.24
N PRO A 237 -20.59 16.11 -40.44
CA PRO A 237 -19.57 17.10 -40.84
C PRO A 237 -19.47 18.31 -39.90
N ARG A 238 -20.60 18.75 -39.32
CA ARG A 238 -20.59 19.85 -38.34
C ARG A 238 -19.98 19.42 -37.01
N PHE A 239 -20.26 18.20 -36.56
CA PHE A 239 -19.61 17.61 -35.38
C PHE A 239 -18.08 17.56 -35.54
N ILE A 240 -17.58 17.10 -36.69
CA ILE A 240 -16.14 17.08 -36.98
C ILE A 240 -15.54 18.49 -36.93
N GLU A 241 -16.21 19.47 -37.52
CA GLU A 241 -15.76 20.86 -37.49
C GLU A 241 -15.72 21.42 -36.05
N LEU A 242 -16.68 21.07 -35.19
CA LEU A 242 -16.65 21.46 -33.78
C LEU A 242 -15.48 20.80 -33.02
N VAL A 243 -15.18 19.52 -33.28
CA VAL A 243 -14.00 18.85 -32.71
C VAL A 243 -12.72 19.59 -33.14
N LYS A 244 -12.58 19.91 -34.42
CA LYS A 244 -11.44 20.71 -34.90
C LYS A 244 -11.35 22.06 -34.20
N GLN A 245 -12.45 22.80 -34.10
CA GLN A 245 -12.52 24.10 -33.44
C GLN A 245 -12.08 24.02 -31.98
N ARG A 246 -12.50 22.99 -31.25
CA ARG A 246 -12.05 22.73 -29.88
C ARG A 246 -10.54 22.54 -29.81
N PHE A 247 -9.97 21.61 -30.58
CA PHE A 247 -8.54 21.28 -30.47
C PHE A 247 -7.63 22.39 -31.02
N HIS A 248 -8.12 23.23 -31.94
CA HIS A 248 -7.45 24.48 -32.31
C HIS A 248 -7.46 25.52 -31.19
N ALA A 249 -8.48 25.53 -30.35
CA ALA A 249 -8.60 26.49 -29.25
C ALA A 249 -7.79 26.06 -28.02
N GLN A 250 -7.89 24.79 -27.60
CA GLN A 250 -7.22 24.29 -26.39
C GLN A 250 -6.95 22.78 -26.46
N PRO A 251 -5.82 22.27 -25.94
CA PRO A 251 -5.57 20.84 -25.71
C PRO A 251 -6.42 20.26 -24.56
N ALA A 252 -6.56 18.93 -24.54
CA ALA A 252 -7.24 18.18 -23.47
C ALA A 252 -6.40 18.08 -22.21
N LEU A 253 -7.02 18.22 -21.05
CA LEU A 253 -6.36 17.82 -19.81
C LEU A 253 -6.21 16.29 -19.77
N VAL A 254 -5.07 15.83 -19.27
CA VAL A 254 -4.87 14.44 -18.87
C VAL A 254 -5.33 14.22 -17.43
N TYR A 255 -5.51 12.96 -17.04
CA TYR A 255 -5.97 12.62 -15.69
C TYR A 255 -4.92 12.99 -14.65
N SER A 256 -3.66 12.60 -14.85
CA SER A 256 -2.58 12.89 -13.90
C SER A 256 -1.24 13.23 -14.57
N GLN A 257 -0.28 13.69 -13.77
CA GLN A 257 1.10 13.92 -14.23
C GLN A 257 1.88 12.65 -14.58
N HIS A 258 1.33 11.47 -14.24
CA HIS A 258 1.93 10.17 -14.53
C HIS A 258 1.56 9.66 -15.93
N ASP A 259 0.56 10.27 -16.58
CA ASP A 259 0.11 9.88 -17.91
C ASP A 259 1.04 10.42 -19.00
N SER A 260 1.54 9.54 -19.86
CA SER A 260 2.36 9.94 -21.01
C SER A 260 1.55 10.76 -22.01
N LEU A 261 1.93 12.02 -22.24
CA LEU A 261 1.32 12.89 -23.27
C LEU A 261 1.42 12.34 -24.69
N GLU A 262 2.42 11.49 -24.97
CA GLU A 262 2.65 10.92 -26.31
C GLU A 262 1.68 9.79 -26.62
N GLU A 263 1.31 9.02 -25.58
CA GLU A 263 0.37 7.90 -25.67
C GLU A 263 -1.09 8.34 -25.66
N GLN A 264 -1.37 9.59 -25.26
CA GLN A 264 -2.72 10.11 -25.21
C GLN A 264 -3.40 10.12 -26.58
N LYS A 265 -4.65 9.63 -26.59
CA LYS A 265 -5.54 9.61 -27.75
C LYS A 265 -6.87 10.31 -27.44
N PRO A 266 -6.86 11.64 -27.17
CA PRO A 266 -8.05 12.34 -26.69
C PRO A 266 -9.22 12.33 -27.69
N ILE A 267 -8.95 12.20 -28.99
CA ILE A 267 -10.01 12.10 -30.00
C ILE A 267 -10.63 10.71 -30.00
N LEU A 268 -9.81 9.66 -29.85
CA LEU A 268 -10.33 8.30 -29.65
C LEU A 268 -11.18 8.23 -28.39
N ASN A 269 -10.71 8.80 -27.28
CA ASN A 269 -11.46 8.86 -26.02
C ASN A 269 -12.79 9.62 -26.14
N LEU A 270 -12.87 10.63 -27.02
CA LEU A 270 -14.12 11.32 -27.34
C LEU A 270 -15.07 10.40 -28.12
N TYR A 271 -14.55 9.68 -29.11
CA TYR A 271 -15.34 8.76 -29.95
C TYR A 271 -15.87 7.55 -29.16
N ILE A 272 -15.07 7.00 -28.25
CA ILE A 272 -15.50 5.93 -27.33
C ILE A 272 -16.77 6.36 -26.58
N THR A 273 -16.81 7.59 -26.08
CA THR A 273 -17.98 8.10 -25.35
C THR A 273 -19.21 8.43 -26.22
N LEU A 274 -19.12 8.30 -27.56
CA LEU A 274 -20.29 8.44 -28.43
C LEU A 274 -21.26 7.26 -28.31
N ILE A 275 -20.77 6.11 -27.86
CA ILE A 275 -21.49 4.83 -27.82
C ILE A 275 -21.60 4.39 -26.36
N ALA A 276 -22.83 4.16 -25.89
CA ALA A 276 -23.08 3.81 -24.48
C ALA A 276 -22.51 2.44 -24.12
N GLU A 277 -22.44 1.53 -25.10
CA GLU A 277 -21.89 0.19 -24.95
C GLU A 277 -20.43 0.20 -24.51
N CYS A 278 -19.67 1.27 -24.76
CA CYS A 278 -18.29 1.37 -24.27
C CYS A 278 -18.18 1.76 -22.79
N CYS A 279 -19.30 2.12 -22.14
CA CYS A 279 -19.31 2.49 -20.72
C CYS A 279 -19.11 1.24 -19.86
N GLY A 280 -18.12 1.26 -18.96
CA GLY A 280 -17.84 0.14 -18.05
C GLY A 280 -17.19 -1.08 -18.70
N LEU A 281 -16.88 -1.05 -20.00
CA LEU A 281 -16.15 -2.13 -20.65
C LEU A 281 -14.65 -2.04 -20.36
N ASP A 282 -14.03 -3.21 -20.26
CA ASP A 282 -12.57 -3.32 -20.33
C ASP A 282 -12.05 -3.04 -21.76
N SER A 283 -10.73 -3.05 -21.91
CA SER A 283 -10.08 -2.81 -23.21
C SER A 283 -10.49 -3.81 -24.31
N GLU A 284 -10.93 -5.01 -23.93
CA GLU A 284 -11.27 -6.07 -24.87
C GLU A 284 -12.69 -5.90 -25.40
N GLY A 285 -13.67 -5.66 -24.52
CA GLY A 285 -15.03 -5.33 -24.89
C GLY A 285 -15.09 -4.09 -25.78
N MET A 286 -14.30 -3.06 -25.44
CA MET A 286 -14.22 -1.83 -26.24
C MET A 286 -13.75 -2.08 -27.69
N SER A 287 -12.87 -3.07 -27.91
CA SER A 287 -12.29 -3.29 -29.22
C SER A 287 -13.30 -3.79 -30.27
N ALA A 288 -14.31 -4.57 -29.85
CA ALA A 288 -15.37 -5.02 -30.74
C ALA A 288 -16.24 -3.85 -31.20
N GLU A 289 -16.64 -3.00 -30.25
CA GLU A 289 -17.44 -1.79 -30.50
C GLU A 289 -16.68 -0.78 -31.38
N LEU A 290 -15.38 -0.63 -31.16
CA LEU A 290 -14.49 0.23 -31.95
C LEU A 290 -14.37 -0.20 -33.42
N ALA A 291 -14.49 -1.50 -33.70
CA ALA A 291 -14.42 -2.06 -35.05
C ALA A 291 -15.76 -1.98 -35.80
N GLU A 292 -16.87 -1.63 -35.13
CA GLU A 292 -18.17 -1.50 -35.78
C GLU A 292 -18.22 -0.29 -36.72
N HIS A 293 -18.99 -0.44 -37.80
CA HIS A 293 -19.22 0.66 -38.74
C HIS A 293 -19.99 1.81 -38.07
N PHE A 294 -19.47 3.02 -38.19
CA PHE A 294 -20.05 4.23 -37.62
C PHE A 294 -20.81 5.05 -38.66
N ILE A 295 -20.12 5.86 -39.49
CA ILE A 295 -20.75 6.72 -40.52
C ILE A 295 -20.13 6.49 -41.89
N HIS A 296 -18.80 6.52 -41.96
CA HIS A 296 -18.03 6.35 -43.20
C HIS A 296 -17.16 5.08 -43.15
N ASP A 297 -16.65 4.73 -41.97
CA ASP A 297 -15.81 3.55 -41.74
C ASP A 297 -16.09 3.01 -40.33
N SER A 298 -15.18 2.21 -39.73
CA SER A 298 -15.26 1.83 -38.32
C SER A 298 -15.05 3.04 -37.40
N LEU A 299 -15.65 3.02 -36.20
CA LEU A 299 -15.50 4.08 -35.18
C LEU A 299 -14.02 4.41 -34.88
N GLU A 300 -13.18 3.37 -34.74
CA GLU A 300 -11.73 3.51 -34.50
C GLU A 300 -11.02 4.23 -35.65
N ASN A 301 -11.35 3.86 -36.90
CA ASN A 301 -10.71 4.46 -38.07
C ASN A 301 -11.05 5.95 -38.19
N GLU A 302 -12.33 6.31 -38.07
CA GLU A 302 -12.76 7.71 -38.18
C GLU A 302 -12.14 8.58 -37.07
N ALA A 303 -12.06 8.06 -35.83
CA ALA A 303 -11.43 8.75 -34.71
C ALA A 303 -9.93 8.97 -34.92
N MET A 304 -9.21 7.91 -35.29
CA MET A 304 -7.75 7.95 -35.46
C MET A 304 -7.32 8.73 -36.70
N ASP A 305 -8.10 8.73 -37.78
CA ASP A 305 -7.85 9.57 -38.95
C ASP A 305 -7.98 11.05 -38.61
N LEU A 306 -9.03 11.43 -37.87
CA LEU A 306 -9.19 12.80 -37.39
C LEU A 306 -8.08 13.19 -36.41
N GLN A 307 -7.66 12.27 -35.54
CA GLN A 307 -6.54 12.49 -34.63
C GLN A 307 -5.24 12.77 -35.35
N ASN A 308 -4.90 11.93 -36.34
CA ASN A 308 -3.68 12.08 -37.11
C ASN A 308 -3.71 13.36 -37.96
N LEU A 309 -4.87 13.68 -38.54
CA LEU A 309 -5.08 14.94 -39.25
C LEU A 309 -4.80 16.15 -38.34
N LEU A 310 -5.39 16.20 -37.14
CA LEU A 310 -5.20 17.30 -36.20
C LEU A 310 -3.77 17.37 -35.63
N LYS A 311 -3.13 16.22 -35.35
CA LYS A 311 -1.71 16.18 -34.97
C LYS A 311 -0.82 16.81 -36.05
N HIS A 312 -1.11 16.55 -37.32
CA HIS A 312 -0.39 17.16 -38.44
C HIS A 312 -0.73 18.64 -38.63
N GLU A 313 -2.00 19.05 -38.55
CA GLU A 313 -2.43 20.45 -38.73
C GLU A 313 -1.89 21.38 -37.64
N LEU A 314 -1.87 20.93 -36.39
CA LEU A 314 -1.48 21.75 -35.22
C LEU A 314 0.03 21.77 -34.98
N ASN A 315 0.80 20.84 -35.55
CA ASN A 315 2.23 20.65 -35.25
C ASN A 315 2.51 20.66 -33.73
N GLY A 316 1.60 20.10 -32.93
CA GLY A 316 1.51 20.31 -31.49
C GLY A 316 0.74 19.22 -30.75
N LYS A 317 0.73 19.30 -29.41
CA LYS A 317 0.14 18.29 -28.51
C LYS A 317 -1.37 18.46 -28.41
N LEU A 318 -2.12 17.38 -28.58
CA LEU A 318 -3.59 17.35 -28.40
C LEU A 318 -4.00 17.29 -26.92
N SER A 319 -3.06 16.99 -26.03
CA SER A 319 -3.24 16.93 -24.58
C SER A 319 -2.17 17.74 -23.84
N CYS A 320 -2.48 18.18 -22.61
CA CYS A 320 -1.58 18.89 -21.71
C CYS A 320 -1.79 18.46 -20.25
N TYR A 321 -0.77 18.67 -19.41
CA TYR A 321 -0.93 18.62 -17.96
C TYR A 321 -1.64 19.87 -17.45
N ALA A 322 -2.19 19.78 -16.24
CA ALA A 322 -2.75 20.91 -15.50
C ALA A 322 -1.70 22.00 -15.22
N GLY A 323 -2.16 23.23 -15.01
CA GLY A 323 -1.29 24.37 -14.73
C GLY A 323 -0.62 24.28 -13.36
N SER A 324 -1.35 23.76 -12.37
CA SER A 324 -0.88 23.46 -11.01
C SER A 324 0.37 22.57 -11.03
N ILE A 325 0.38 21.53 -11.86
CA ILE A 325 1.54 20.62 -12.02
C ILE A 325 2.78 21.39 -12.51
N ALA A 326 2.62 22.30 -13.47
CA ALA A 326 3.73 23.11 -13.96
C ALA A 326 4.24 24.08 -12.87
N GLN A 327 3.33 24.68 -12.09
CA GLN A 327 3.68 25.55 -10.98
C GLN A 327 4.38 24.77 -9.85
N GLN A 328 3.85 23.62 -9.44
CA GLN A 328 4.46 22.75 -8.44
C GLN A 328 5.83 22.27 -8.89
N ARG A 329 6.00 21.86 -10.16
CA ARG A 329 7.33 21.49 -10.70
C ARG A 329 8.30 22.65 -10.65
N LYS A 330 7.86 23.86 -11.02
CA LYS A 330 8.69 25.05 -10.94
C LYS A 330 9.09 25.36 -9.49
N GLN A 331 8.15 25.33 -8.56
CA GLN A 331 8.41 25.54 -7.13
C GLN A 331 9.35 24.46 -6.56
N ARG A 332 9.16 23.18 -6.93
CA ARG A 332 10.05 22.08 -6.56
C ARG A 332 11.46 22.28 -7.10
N ILE A 333 11.61 22.74 -8.35
CA ILE A 333 12.90 23.07 -8.95
C ILE A 333 13.54 24.25 -8.21
N GLU A 334 12.83 25.36 -8.00
CA GLU A 334 13.33 26.54 -7.29
C GLU A 334 13.72 26.23 -5.85
N ARG A 335 12.97 25.35 -5.18
CA ARG A 335 13.29 24.83 -3.84
C ARG A 335 14.53 23.92 -3.87
N ALA A 336 14.60 23.00 -4.83
CA ALA A 336 15.75 22.11 -5.00
C ALA A 336 17.03 22.89 -5.32
N GLU A 337 16.96 23.91 -6.19
CA GLU A 337 18.09 24.79 -6.51
C GLU A 337 18.56 25.57 -5.27
N ARG A 338 17.63 26.06 -4.43
CA ARG A 338 17.97 26.74 -3.18
C ARG A 338 18.57 25.79 -2.15
N LYS A 339 18.01 24.58 -2.03
CA LYS A 339 18.53 23.50 -1.17
C LYS A 339 19.93 23.09 -1.62
N GLU A 340 20.16 22.83 -2.91
CA GLU A 340 21.47 22.55 -3.47
C GLU A 340 22.45 23.71 -3.24
N ALA A 341 22.00 24.96 -3.42
CA ALA A 341 22.85 26.13 -3.18
C ALA A 341 23.22 26.32 -1.69
N ARG A 342 22.34 25.92 -0.76
CA ARG A 342 22.61 25.86 0.69
C ARG A 342 23.60 24.74 0.99
N ASP A 343 23.26 23.51 0.59
CA ASP A 343 24.00 22.29 0.93
C ASP A 343 25.40 22.25 0.30
N LYS A 344 25.59 22.90 -0.87
CA LYS A 344 26.91 23.12 -1.51
C LYS A 344 27.95 23.75 -0.56
N TYR A 345 27.51 24.47 0.45
CA TYR A 345 28.36 25.20 1.39
C TYR A 345 28.02 24.89 2.85
N LEU A 346 27.40 23.73 3.14
CA LEU A 346 26.81 23.33 4.43
C LEU A 346 25.67 24.29 4.90
N GLY A 347 25.83 25.59 4.72
CA GLY A 347 24.81 26.60 4.41
C GLY A 347 23.99 27.11 5.59
N GLY A 348 24.09 26.48 6.77
CA GLY A 348 23.29 26.81 7.94
C GLY A 348 23.57 28.21 8.49
N LEU A 349 24.84 28.59 8.56
CA LEU A 349 25.25 29.90 9.07
C LEU A 349 24.80 31.02 8.15
N LYS A 350 24.85 30.80 6.82
CA LYS A 350 24.33 31.77 5.84
C LYS A 350 22.82 31.94 6.02
N MET A 351 22.09 30.83 6.10
CA MET A 351 20.63 30.79 6.26
C MET A 351 20.18 31.56 7.52
N VAL A 352 20.76 31.25 8.68
CA VAL A 352 20.41 31.89 9.95
C VAL A 352 20.86 33.37 9.96
N SER A 353 22.00 33.70 9.36
CA SER A 353 22.47 35.09 9.28
C SER A 353 21.59 35.98 8.40
N GLU A 354 21.04 35.45 7.30
CA GLU A 354 20.06 36.17 6.47
C GLU A 354 18.81 36.53 7.28
N PHE A 355 18.33 35.60 8.11
CA PHE A 355 17.26 35.87 9.07
C PHE A 355 17.65 36.95 10.09
N MET A 356 18.82 36.84 10.74
CA MET A 356 19.26 37.84 11.73
C MET A 356 19.41 39.25 11.14
N LEU A 357 19.88 39.36 9.88
CA LEU A 357 20.00 40.65 9.17
C LEU A 357 18.65 41.32 8.90
N SER A 358 17.56 40.56 8.88
CA SER A 358 16.22 41.09 8.64
C SER A 358 15.57 41.74 9.88
N LEU A 359 16.18 41.59 11.06
CA LEU A 359 15.67 42.11 12.33
C LEU A 359 16.10 43.57 12.58
N GLU A 360 15.29 44.33 13.31
CA GLU A 360 15.54 45.76 13.59
C GLU A 360 16.86 45.99 14.35
N ASN A 361 17.24 45.08 15.26
CA ASN A 361 18.46 45.12 16.05
C ASN A 361 19.63 44.31 15.46
N SER A 362 19.58 43.97 14.16
CA SER A 362 20.51 43.06 13.48
C SER A 362 22.00 43.31 13.76
N HIS A 363 22.44 44.58 13.79
CA HIS A 363 23.85 44.92 13.99
C HIS A 363 24.33 44.60 15.41
N ALA A 364 23.49 44.82 16.42
CA ALA A 364 23.80 44.50 17.80
C ALA A 364 23.76 42.98 18.04
N LEU A 365 22.77 42.28 17.47
CA LEU A 365 22.64 40.82 17.54
C LEU A 365 23.83 40.11 16.88
N LEU A 366 24.25 40.55 15.68
CA LEU A 366 25.43 39.98 15.00
C LEU A 366 26.74 40.28 15.73
N SER A 367 26.86 41.46 16.38
CA SER A 367 28.01 41.77 17.24
C SER A 367 28.06 40.84 18.45
N TYR A 368 26.91 40.58 19.08
CA TYR A 368 26.81 39.61 20.17
C TYR A 368 27.21 38.21 19.70
N ILE A 369 26.64 37.71 18.59
CA ILE A 369 26.95 36.39 18.03
C ILE A 369 28.45 36.23 17.75
N SER A 370 29.09 37.24 17.14
CA SER A 370 30.50 37.17 16.72
C SER A 370 31.51 37.34 17.87
N THR A 371 31.36 38.35 18.73
CA THR A 371 32.38 38.69 19.73
C THR A 371 31.93 38.47 21.18
N GLY A 372 30.62 38.31 21.42
CA GLY A 372 30.03 38.25 22.75
C GLY A 372 29.92 39.63 23.42
N GLU A 373 30.18 40.72 22.67
CA GLU A 373 30.04 42.09 23.15
C GLU A 373 28.56 42.50 23.23
N ASN A 374 28.23 43.36 24.20
CA ASN A 374 26.88 43.86 24.51
C ASN A 374 25.81 42.77 24.80
N PRO A 375 26.04 41.85 25.76
CA PRO A 375 25.07 40.79 26.10
C PRO A 375 23.71 41.32 26.57
N GLU A 376 23.65 42.56 27.06
CA GLU A 376 22.40 43.25 27.43
C GLU A 376 21.38 43.35 26.27
N ILE A 377 21.79 43.19 25.01
CA ILE A 377 20.87 43.15 23.87
C ILE A 377 19.87 41.99 23.96
N LEU A 378 20.22 40.91 24.67
CA LEU A 378 19.33 39.77 24.88
C LEU A 378 18.13 40.09 25.78
N ASP A 379 18.24 41.15 26.60
CA ASP A 379 17.15 41.60 27.48
C ASP A 379 16.10 42.42 26.71
N ASP A 380 16.46 42.93 25.52
CA ASP A 380 15.60 43.70 24.63
C ASP A 380 14.85 42.84 23.59
N ILE A 381 15.05 41.52 23.60
CA ILE A 381 14.40 40.58 22.67
C ILE A 381 13.00 40.23 23.19
N GLU A 382 11.97 40.63 22.43
CA GLU A 382 10.59 40.19 22.67
C GLU A 382 10.30 38.85 21.96
N CYS A 383 9.42 38.04 22.57
CA CYS A 383 8.89 36.82 21.95
C CYS A 383 7.96 37.19 20.79
N PHE A 384 8.18 36.60 19.62
CA PHE A 384 7.31 36.75 18.46
C PHE A 384 7.38 35.51 17.56
N ASN A 385 6.32 35.28 16.78
CA ASN A 385 6.28 34.16 15.85
C ASN A 385 7.27 34.41 14.69
N ILE A 386 8.35 33.61 14.65
CA ILE A 386 9.41 33.74 13.65
C ILE A 386 8.98 33.28 12.25
N ILE A 387 7.90 32.49 12.11
CA ILE A 387 7.48 31.89 10.85
C ILE A 387 7.07 32.94 9.82
N PRO A 388 6.06 33.82 10.06
CA PRO A 388 5.66 34.82 9.07
C PRO A 388 6.78 35.80 8.70
N HIS A 389 7.69 36.06 9.64
CA HIS A 389 8.84 36.92 9.42
C HIS A 389 9.87 36.25 8.50
N SER A 390 10.17 34.97 8.75
CA SER A 390 11.09 34.17 7.93
C SER A 390 10.57 33.96 6.50
N GLU A 391 9.28 33.67 6.31
CA GLU A 391 8.67 33.50 4.98
C GLU A 391 8.88 34.75 4.10
N LYS A 392 8.76 35.93 4.72
CA LYS A 392 8.87 37.21 4.03
C LYS A 392 10.31 37.67 3.79
N HIS A 393 11.22 37.37 4.70
CA HIS A 393 12.54 38.01 4.75
C HIS A 393 13.74 37.06 4.64
N ALA A 394 13.56 35.76 4.92
CA ALA A 394 14.62 34.75 4.94
C ALA A 394 14.09 33.38 4.50
N LEU A 395 13.77 33.26 3.21
CA LEU A 395 13.02 32.14 2.66
C LEU A 395 13.71 30.77 2.83
N THR A 396 15.05 30.72 2.78
CA THR A 396 15.81 29.48 3.03
C THR A 396 15.65 28.98 4.48
N PHE A 397 15.52 29.91 5.44
CA PHE A 397 15.30 29.59 6.85
C PHE A 397 13.86 29.13 7.10
N PHE A 398 12.90 29.80 6.46
CA PHE A 398 11.50 29.36 6.46
C PHE A 398 11.34 27.93 5.89
N GLU A 399 12.01 27.63 4.78
CA GLU A 399 11.94 26.30 4.18
C GLU A 399 12.56 25.22 5.06
N ALA A 400 13.61 25.53 5.82
CA ALA A 400 14.16 24.58 6.80
C ALA A 400 13.14 24.31 7.93
N ILE A 401 12.47 25.35 8.45
CA ILE A 401 11.40 25.17 9.45
C ILE A 401 10.26 24.32 8.86
N HIS A 402 9.82 24.60 7.63
CA HIS A 402 8.77 23.84 6.96
C HIS A 402 9.16 22.38 6.68
N GLU A 403 10.44 22.06 6.50
CA GLU A 403 10.90 20.66 6.33
C GLU A 403 10.85 19.89 7.65
N SER A 404 11.12 20.56 8.76
CA SER A 404 11.25 19.95 10.09
C SER A 404 9.97 19.96 10.92
N CYS A 405 9.03 20.86 10.65
CA CYS A 405 7.81 21.01 11.45
C CYS A 405 6.58 20.69 10.59
N TRP A 406 5.79 19.69 10.98
CA TRP A 406 4.58 19.32 10.24
C TRP A 406 3.36 20.18 10.63
N ASP A 407 3.33 20.72 11.85
CA ASP A 407 2.34 21.72 12.29
C ASP A 407 3.02 23.07 12.58
N MET A 408 2.94 24.01 11.63
CA MET A 408 3.50 25.35 11.79
C MET A 408 2.53 26.34 12.44
N ASP A 409 1.26 25.96 12.61
CA ASP A 409 0.25 26.81 13.26
C ASP A 409 0.35 26.71 14.80
N ASP A 410 0.90 25.61 15.31
CA ASP A 410 1.32 25.44 16.70
C ASP A 410 2.78 25.91 16.93
N PHE A 411 2.94 27.06 17.58
CA PHE A 411 4.26 27.62 17.86
C PHE A 411 5.06 26.82 18.90
N ASP A 412 4.39 26.05 19.77
CA ASP A 412 5.06 25.12 20.69
C ASP A 412 5.65 23.93 19.91
N HIS A 413 4.91 23.40 18.93
CA HIS A 413 5.41 22.34 18.04
C HIS A 413 6.66 22.75 17.26
N VAL A 414 6.70 24.00 16.79
CA VAL A 414 7.87 24.57 16.08
C VAL A 414 9.07 24.71 17.01
N ARG A 415 8.87 25.08 18.28
CA ARG A 415 9.93 25.14 19.29
C ARG A 415 10.52 23.76 19.55
N ASP A 416 9.65 22.76 19.70
CA ASP A 416 10.07 21.40 20.05
C ASP A 416 10.89 20.78 18.91
N ASN A 417 10.50 20.99 17.65
CA ASN A 417 11.24 20.45 16.48
C ASN A 417 12.37 21.38 15.99
N PHE A 418 12.71 22.43 16.73
CA PHE A 418 13.68 23.43 16.27
C PHE A 418 15.12 22.91 16.23
N HIS A 419 15.42 21.82 16.93
CA HIS A 419 16.72 21.17 16.94
C HIS A 419 17.16 20.75 15.51
N GLU A 420 16.24 20.23 14.69
CA GLU A 420 16.52 19.85 13.29
C GLU A 420 16.95 21.06 12.43
N VAL A 421 16.33 22.23 12.64
CA VAL A 421 16.72 23.47 11.96
C VAL A 421 18.13 23.90 12.39
N MET A 422 18.47 23.68 13.66
CA MET A 422 19.77 23.99 14.23
C MET A 422 20.87 23.02 13.84
N GLU A 423 20.56 21.79 13.41
CA GLU A 423 21.55 20.87 12.84
C GLU A 423 22.26 21.46 11.62
N HIS A 424 21.55 22.22 10.78
CA HIS A 424 22.18 22.93 9.65
C HIS A 424 23.28 23.88 10.13
N LEU A 425 23.06 24.57 11.25
CA LEU A 425 24.04 25.46 11.85
C LEU A 425 25.15 24.69 12.58
N ALA A 426 24.81 23.56 13.22
CA ALA A 426 25.77 22.66 13.84
C ALA A 426 26.75 22.07 12.81
N LYS A 427 26.30 21.71 11.59
CA LYS A 427 27.16 21.29 10.48
C LYS A 427 28.22 22.35 10.12
N ASP A 428 27.84 23.62 10.14
CA ASP A 428 28.77 24.72 9.84
C ASP A 428 29.80 24.96 10.96
N LEU A 429 29.41 24.81 12.23
CA LEU A 429 30.16 25.27 13.39
C LEU A 429 30.81 24.17 14.24
N LEU A 430 30.21 22.98 14.30
CA LEU A 430 30.52 21.91 15.24
C LEU A 430 31.05 20.62 14.59
N GLN A 431 30.85 20.43 13.29
CA GLN A 431 31.30 19.22 12.58
C GLN A 431 32.84 19.17 12.48
N ASP A 432 33.44 18.11 13.03
CA ASP A 432 34.89 17.84 12.99
C ASP A 432 35.21 17.17 11.65
N ASN A 433 35.82 17.88 10.69
CA ASN A 433 36.13 17.35 9.36
C ASN A 433 37.64 17.15 9.19
N ASP A 434 38.04 15.97 8.69
CA ASP A 434 39.39 15.68 8.16
C ASP A 434 39.70 16.46 6.84
N GLU A 435 38.72 17.17 6.28
CA GLU A 435 38.83 17.93 5.03
C GLU A 435 39.20 19.41 5.25
N ASP A 436 40.11 19.92 4.42
CA ASP A 436 40.59 21.30 4.39
C ASP A 436 39.44 22.26 3.97
N MET A 437 38.79 22.92 4.91
CA MET A 437 37.63 23.82 4.64
C MET A 437 38.08 25.28 4.48
N SER A 438 37.34 26.08 3.71
CA SER A 438 37.60 27.52 3.47
C SER A 438 36.44 28.38 3.96
N GLU A 439 36.77 29.48 4.65
CA GLU A 439 35.79 30.40 5.23
C GLU A 439 35.70 31.70 4.43
N ALA A 440 34.48 32.23 4.29
CA ALA A 440 34.24 33.56 3.75
C ALA A 440 33.72 34.47 4.87
N ALA A 441 34.53 35.46 5.27
CA ALA A 441 34.14 36.43 6.30
C ALA A 441 33.65 37.75 5.69
N ILE A 442 32.56 38.30 6.24
CA ILE A 442 32.07 39.65 5.94
C ILE A 442 32.18 40.46 7.24
N ASN A 443 32.92 41.58 7.21
CA ASN A 443 33.13 42.46 8.37
C ASN A 443 33.66 41.75 9.65
N GLY A 444 34.45 40.69 9.50
CA GLY A 444 35.02 39.93 10.63
C GLY A 444 34.13 38.81 11.16
N PHE A 445 32.94 38.59 10.57
CA PHE A 445 32.05 37.49 10.87
C PHE A 445 32.16 36.43 9.77
N ILE A 446 32.40 35.17 10.12
CA ILE A 446 32.29 34.04 9.17
C ILE A 446 30.85 34.05 8.68
N SER A 447 30.64 34.19 7.37
CA SER A 447 29.32 34.29 6.76
C SER A 447 28.93 33.02 5.98
N ARG A 448 29.91 32.12 5.77
CA ARG A 448 29.82 30.93 4.93
C ARG A 448 31.08 30.06 5.07
N VAL A 449 30.92 28.75 5.03
CA VAL A 449 31.99 27.74 5.02
C VAL A 449 31.92 26.90 3.73
N ASN A 450 33.04 26.46 3.15
CA ASN A 450 33.06 25.58 1.96
C ASN A 450 34.11 24.47 2.09
N ALA A 451 33.85 23.30 1.51
CA ALA A 451 34.91 22.34 1.21
C ALA A 451 35.88 22.88 0.16
N ARG A 452 37.21 22.76 0.36
CA ARG A 452 38.16 22.99 -0.74
C ARG A 452 38.04 21.84 -1.73
N ALA A 453 37.86 22.17 -3.01
CA ALA A 453 37.97 21.17 -4.07
C ALA A 453 39.41 20.64 -4.14
N ASP A 454 39.57 19.32 -4.08
CA ASP A 454 40.83 18.59 -4.18
C ASP A 454 41.79 19.18 -5.20
N THR A 455 42.90 19.73 -4.71
CA THR A 455 44.07 19.94 -5.56
C THR A 455 45.00 18.76 -5.31
N HIS A 456 45.03 17.82 -6.25
CA HIS A 456 45.98 16.71 -6.32
C HIS A 456 47.40 17.13 -5.90
N CYS A 457 47.88 16.61 -4.78
CA CYS A 457 49.30 16.49 -4.49
C CYS A 457 49.59 15.05 -4.09
N ASN A 458 50.11 14.28 -5.05
CA ASN A 458 50.96 13.14 -4.78
C ASN A 458 52.15 13.65 -3.97
N ASP A 459 52.28 13.26 -2.70
CA ASP A 459 53.58 12.94 -2.11
C ASP A 459 53.38 12.08 -0.86
N THR A 460 53.92 10.88 -0.95
CA THR A 460 54.10 9.91 0.13
C THR A 460 54.99 10.47 1.23
N GLU A 461 54.50 10.55 2.47
CA GLU A 461 55.36 10.39 3.65
C GLU A 461 54.56 9.88 4.86
N GLN A 462 55.06 8.78 5.43
CA GLN A 462 54.55 8.17 6.65
C GLN A 462 54.70 9.12 7.84
N ALA A 463 53.63 9.33 8.61
CA ALA A 463 53.72 9.91 9.93
C ALA A 463 53.00 9.03 10.96
N SER A 464 53.71 8.83 12.06
CA SER A 464 53.47 8.05 13.27
C SER A 464 52.13 8.25 13.97
N ALA A 465 51.66 7.13 14.55
CA ALA A 465 50.71 7.09 15.66
C ALA A 465 51.19 7.90 16.89
N ASN A 466 50.20 8.34 17.67
CA ASN A 466 50.27 9.00 18.99
C ASN A 466 50.39 10.53 19.01
N THR A 467 49.32 11.17 18.57
CA THR A 467 48.68 12.31 19.27
C THR A 467 47.23 12.35 18.77
N GLN A 468 46.25 12.26 19.66
CA GLN A 468 44.87 12.64 19.31
C GLN A 468 44.91 14.04 18.69
N PRO A 469 44.31 14.29 17.51
CA PRO A 469 44.15 15.66 17.05
C PRO A 469 43.34 16.40 18.12
N ALA A 470 43.86 17.52 18.60
CA ALA A 470 43.07 18.42 19.42
C ALA A 470 41.86 18.82 18.57
N SER A 471 40.65 18.50 19.05
CA SER A 471 39.42 18.81 18.34
C SER A 471 39.39 20.30 17.99
N GLN A 472 39.05 20.61 16.74
CA GLN A 472 39.00 21.98 16.23
C GLN A 472 37.55 22.33 15.92
N VAL A 473 36.71 22.39 16.98
CA VAL A 473 35.42 23.06 16.86
C VAL A 473 35.66 24.48 16.32
N ARG A 474 35.03 24.85 15.20
CA ARG A 474 35.30 26.13 14.54
C ARG A 474 34.93 27.32 15.41
N ASP A 475 33.72 27.31 15.97
CA ASP A 475 33.29 28.29 16.97
C ASP A 475 32.09 27.81 17.81
N ALA A 476 32.37 27.01 18.85
CA ALA A 476 31.36 26.51 19.80
C ALA A 476 30.56 27.64 20.48
N GLN A 477 31.21 28.79 20.72
CA GLN A 477 30.58 29.90 21.41
C GLN A 477 29.59 30.63 20.50
N THR A 478 29.87 30.73 19.20
CA THR A 478 28.91 31.25 18.22
C THR A 478 27.62 30.42 18.18
N MET A 479 27.71 29.09 18.21
CA MET A 479 26.51 28.22 18.23
C MET A 479 25.63 28.54 19.44
N LEU A 480 26.21 28.56 20.64
CA LEU A 480 25.47 28.85 21.88
C LEU A 480 24.80 30.23 21.85
N ARG A 481 25.46 31.24 21.26
CA ARG A 481 24.90 32.60 21.16
C ARG A 481 23.75 32.71 20.16
N PHE A 482 23.74 31.93 19.09
CA PHE A 482 22.57 31.81 18.22
C PHE A 482 21.39 31.23 18.99
N VAL A 483 21.63 30.15 19.75
CA VAL A 483 20.60 29.49 20.55
C VAL A 483 20.07 30.40 21.66
N ASP A 484 20.92 31.19 22.31
CA ASP A 484 20.47 32.19 23.30
C ASP A 484 19.44 33.16 22.71
N ILE A 485 19.65 33.61 21.46
CA ILE A 485 18.72 34.50 20.77
C ILE A 485 17.40 33.78 20.47
N PHE A 486 17.45 32.56 19.94
CA PHE A 486 16.24 31.78 19.65
C PHE A 486 15.47 31.41 20.91
N TYR A 487 16.16 31.07 22.01
CA TYR A 487 15.55 30.85 23.32
C TYR A 487 14.73 32.07 23.77
N ARG A 488 15.19 33.30 23.48
CA ARG A 488 14.42 34.52 23.74
C ARG A 488 13.24 34.70 22.76
N PHE A 489 13.40 34.37 21.48
CA PHE A 489 12.29 34.40 20.51
C PHE A 489 11.16 33.42 20.87
N PHE A 490 11.50 32.28 21.46
CA PHE A 490 10.53 31.31 22.01
C PHE A 490 10.10 31.63 23.45
N GLY A 491 10.32 32.85 23.94
CA GLY A 491 9.80 33.29 25.24
C GLY A 491 10.45 32.63 26.45
N GLN A 492 11.69 32.13 26.32
CA GLN A 492 12.46 31.49 27.40
C GLN A 492 11.82 30.21 27.93
N GLN A 493 11.07 29.51 27.07
CA GLN A 493 10.59 28.17 27.34
C GLN A 493 11.69 27.15 27.04
N ALA A 494 11.74 26.07 27.82
CA ALA A 494 12.69 24.98 27.59
C ALA A 494 12.50 24.38 26.19
N PHE A 495 13.60 24.04 25.52
CA PHE A 495 13.58 23.19 24.34
C PHE A 495 13.42 21.71 24.75
N ASN A 496 13.14 20.85 23.77
CA ASN A 496 13.15 19.40 23.96
C ASN A 496 14.55 18.84 24.24
N ASP A 497 14.62 17.55 24.56
CA ASP A 497 15.87 16.89 24.95
C ASP A 497 16.82 16.70 23.77
N GLU A 498 16.30 16.61 22.54
CA GLU A 498 17.08 16.52 21.30
C GLU A 498 17.93 17.78 21.07
N MET A 499 17.43 18.95 21.51
CA MET A 499 18.23 20.18 21.53
C MET A 499 19.36 20.14 22.57
N CYS A 500 19.18 19.40 23.67
CA CYS A 500 20.24 19.13 24.65
C CYS A 500 21.31 18.21 24.02
N ASP A 501 20.89 17.12 23.38
CA ASP A 501 21.75 16.13 22.70
C ASP A 501 22.67 16.76 21.65
N LEU A 502 22.13 17.75 20.91
CA LEU A 502 22.87 18.52 19.91
C LEU A 502 24.10 19.25 20.50
N PHE A 503 24.08 19.61 21.80
CA PHE A 503 25.17 20.36 22.44
C PHE A 503 25.99 19.57 23.45
N THR A 504 25.46 18.48 23.99
CA THR A 504 26.13 17.64 24.98
C THR A 504 26.92 16.49 24.36
N GLY A 505 26.84 16.31 23.04
CA GLY A 505 27.61 15.33 22.27
C GLY A 505 27.02 13.92 22.30
N GLU A 506 25.72 13.81 22.58
CA GLU A 506 24.94 12.57 22.43
C GLU A 506 24.45 12.38 20.98
N SER A 507 24.70 13.37 20.10
CA SER A 507 24.48 13.34 18.65
C SER A 507 25.78 13.10 17.85
N GLU A 508 25.73 13.20 16.51
CA GLU A 508 26.94 13.10 15.65
C GLU A 508 27.95 14.26 15.83
N TYR A 509 27.59 15.29 16.61
CA TYR A 509 28.41 16.49 16.85
C TYR A 509 29.19 16.40 18.16
N GLN A 510 30.33 17.09 18.24
CA GLN A 510 31.11 17.14 19.47
C GLN A 510 30.41 17.97 20.56
N ALA A 511 30.44 17.46 21.80
CA ALA A 511 30.00 18.18 22.99
C ALA A 511 30.65 19.57 23.13
N ILE A 512 29.84 20.62 23.23
CA ILE A 512 30.29 22.01 23.45
C ILE A 512 30.04 22.52 24.86
N ILE A 513 29.07 21.93 25.58
CA ILE A 513 28.78 22.19 26.99
C ILE A 513 28.38 20.88 27.68
N SER A 514 28.53 20.79 29.00
CA SER A 514 28.00 19.64 29.75
C SER A 514 26.48 19.72 29.89
N VAL A 515 25.83 18.59 30.17
CA VAL A 515 24.40 18.51 30.48
C VAL A 515 24.03 19.49 31.60
N GLU A 516 24.84 19.57 32.66
CA GLU A 516 24.62 20.53 33.77
C GLU A 516 24.69 21.99 33.31
N GLN A 517 25.59 22.31 32.38
CA GLN A 517 25.72 23.65 31.83
C GLN A 517 24.56 24.01 30.89
N TYR A 518 24.02 23.03 30.15
CA TYR A 518 22.83 23.21 29.31
C TYR A 518 21.61 23.56 30.16
N TYR A 519 21.27 22.71 31.14
CA TYR A 519 20.12 22.96 32.01
C TYR A 519 20.30 24.26 32.81
N ALA A 520 21.51 24.59 33.28
CA ALA A 520 21.76 25.87 33.95
C ALA A 520 21.53 27.10 33.04
N ARG A 521 21.62 26.93 31.71
CA ARG A 521 21.51 28.00 30.72
C ARG A 521 20.11 28.13 30.12
N PHE A 522 19.43 27.01 29.86
CA PHE A 522 18.18 26.96 29.08
C PHE A 522 16.98 26.40 29.86
N MET A 523 17.11 26.09 31.17
CA MET A 523 15.93 25.84 32.00
C MET A 523 15.39 27.10 32.67
N PRO A 524 14.05 27.18 32.84
CA PRO A 524 13.43 28.18 33.70
C PRO A 524 13.94 28.07 35.15
N THR A 525 14.18 29.22 35.79
CA THR A 525 14.69 29.33 37.17
C THR A 525 13.83 28.62 38.23
N ASP A 526 12.57 28.28 37.90
CA ASP A 526 11.60 27.64 38.80
C ASP A 526 11.56 26.10 38.65
N ALA A 527 12.30 25.51 37.71
CA ALA A 527 12.38 24.07 37.49
C ALA A 527 13.24 23.40 38.59
N THR A 528 12.59 22.89 39.63
CA THR A 528 13.27 22.14 40.70
C THR A 528 13.66 20.73 40.21
N PRO A 529 14.87 20.22 40.51
CA PRO A 529 15.21 18.81 40.25
C PRO A 529 14.20 17.89 40.94
N LYS A 530 13.70 16.87 40.22
CA LYS A 530 12.69 15.94 40.73
C LYS A 530 13.26 14.88 41.68
N LEU A 531 14.55 14.54 41.60
CA LEU A 531 15.21 13.53 42.46
C LEU A 531 16.21 14.12 43.49
N GLY A 532 16.51 13.32 44.53
CA GLY A 532 17.36 13.68 45.69
C GLY A 532 18.80 14.10 45.35
N SER A 533 19.49 14.71 46.33
CA SER A 533 20.75 15.45 46.17
C SER A 533 21.99 14.69 45.65
N ASP A 534 21.88 13.38 45.44
CA ASP A 534 23.02 12.48 45.24
C ASP A 534 23.12 11.91 43.80
N VAL A 535 22.15 12.18 42.91
CA VAL A 535 22.17 11.82 41.47
C VAL A 535 22.47 13.07 40.63
N SER A 536 23.42 12.98 39.70
CA SER A 536 23.74 14.09 38.80
C SER A 536 22.64 14.30 37.75
N ARG A 537 22.54 15.50 37.15
CA ARG A 537 21.58 15.75 36.05
C ARG A 537 21.87 14.90 34.82
N THR A 538 23.14 14.61 34.56
CA THR A 538 23.56 13.68 33.50
C THR A 538 22.99 12.28 33.74
N GLU A 539 23.16 11.72 34.94
CA GLU A 539 22.61 10.41 35.30
C GLU A 539 21.07 10.42 35.31
N GLN A 540 20.44 11.51 35.72
CA GLN A 540 18.99 11.65 35.68
C GLN A 540 18.46 11.63 34.24
N LYS A 541 19.07 12.38 33.31
CA LYS A 541 18.68 12.39 31.91
C LYS A 541 18.87 11.01 31.27
N ALA A 542 20.00 10.36 31.55
CA ALA A 542 20.26 9.00 31.11
C ALA A 542 19.23 7.99 31.66
N LEU A 543 18.79 8.18 32.91
CA LEU A 543 17.71 7.37 33.50
C LEU A 543 16.36 7.65 32.82
N GLU A 544 15.99 8.90 32.60
CA GLU A 544 14.74 9.29 31.93
C GLU A 544 14.70 8.69 30.51
N SER A 545 15.76 8.88 29.73
CA SER A 545 15.91 8.28 28.39
C SER A 545 15.84 6.74 28.42
N LEU A 546 16.55 6.08 29.34
CA LEU A 546 16.50 4.62 29.45
C LEU A 546 15.10 4.11 29.84
N LEU A 547 14.40 4.81 30.75
CA LEU A 547 13.03 4.43 31.13
C LEU A 547 12.07 4.58 29.95
N ASP A 548 12.19 5.67 29.18
CA ASP A 548 11.38 5.91 27.98
C ASP A 548 11.63 4.84 26.91
N GLU A 549 12.90 4.46 26.66
CA GLU A 549 13.22 3.36 25.74
C GLU A 549 12.63 2.01 26.20
N PHE A 550 12.66 1.73 27.51
CA PHE A 550 12.04 0.53 28.05
C PHE A 550 10.51 0.56 27.94
N ILE A 551 9.87 1.73 28.06
CA ILE A 551 8.40 1.89 27.99
C ILE A 551 7.89 1.87 26.55
N ASP A 552 8.64 2.41 25.59
CA ASP A 552 8.25 2.48 24.19
C ASP A 552 8.13 1.08 23.56
N MET A 553 6.91 0.54 23.58
CA MET A 553 6.62 -0.77 23.02
C MET A 553 6.51 -0.73 21.48
N GLY A 554 6.16 0.42 20.89
CA GLY A 554 5.87 0.53 19.47
C GLY A 554 7.09 0.69 18.56
N TYR A 555 8.20 1.22 19.07
CA TYR A 555 9.41 1.44 18.26
C TYR A 555 10.68 0.75 18.80
N ASN A 556 10.76 0.51 20.12
CA ASN A 556 12.00 0.04 20.76
C ASN A 556 11.85 -1.35 21.41
N GLN A 557 12.65 -2.30 20.93
CA GLN A 557 12.83 -3.63 21.52
C GLN A 557 13.99 -3.58 22.53
N ILE A 558 13.90 -4.37 23.62
CA ILE A 558 15.01 -4.49 24.58
C ILE A 558 16.20 -5.12 23.86
N SER A 559 17.29 -4.36 23.74
CA SER A 559 18.51 -4.74 23.01
C SER A 559 19.70 -4.99 23.94
N ALA A 560 20.77 -5.59 23.41
CA ALA A 560 21.99 -5.80 24.18
C ALA A 560 22.65 -4.46 24.60
N GLU A 561 22.50 -3.42 23.79
CA GLU A 561 22.98 -2.07 24.09
C GLU A 561 22.22 -1.45 25.27
N MET A 562 20.89 -1.55 25.27
CA MET A 562 20.05 -1.08 26.39
C MET A 562 20.40 -1.79 27.70
N LEU A 563 20.62 -3.11 27.66
CA LEU A 563 21.03 -3.88 28.85
C LEU A 563 22.41 -3.47 29.36
N LYS A 564 23.34 -3.13 28.45
CA LYS A 564 24.66 -2.62 28.82
C LYS A 564 24.59 -1.23 29.43
N GLN A 565 23.80 -0.32 28.84
CA GLN A 565 23.54 1.01 29.40
C GLN A 565 22.89 0.91 30.78
N THR A 566 21.97 -0.05 30.95
CA THR A 566 21.38 -0.39 32.26
C THR A 566 22.46 -0.78 33.25
N ASP A 567 23.35 -1.73 32.91
CA ASP A 567 24.42 -2.17 33.80
C ASP A 567 25.38 -1.02 34.18
N GLU A 568 25.68 -0.11 33.25
CA GLU A 568 26.54 1.06 33.46
C GLU A 568 25.88 2.11 34.38
N LEU A 569 24.62 2.47 34.11
CA LEU A 569 23.88 3.48 34.87
C LEU A 569 23.59 3.02 36.31
N PHE A 570 23.14 1.77 36.47
CA PHE A 570 22.77 1.21 37.77
C PHE A 570 23.95 0.69 38.60
N ALA A 571 25.18 0.77 38.08
CA ALA A 571 26.38 0.66 38.91
C ALA A 571 26.38 1.74 40.02
N ASN A 572 25.80 2.92 39.75
CA ASN A 572 25.46 3.89 40.79
C ASN A 572 24.12 3.52 41.42
N ARG A 573 24.19 2.91 42.62
CA ARG A 573 23.02 2.47 43.39
C ARG A 573 22.01 3.59 43.71
N ALA A 574 22.39 4.87 43.64
CA ALA A 574 21.47 5.99 43.86
C ALA A 574 20.39 6.09 42.76
N CYS A 575 20.68 5.59 41.55
CA CYS A 575 19.71 5.57 40.45
C CYS A 575 18.61 4.50 40.65
N LEU A 576 18.78 3.55 41.59
CA LEU A 576 17.79 2.51 41.91
C LEU A 576 16.61 3.00 42.76
N ASP A 577 16.50 4.30 43.05
CA ASP A 577 15.30 4.83 43.71
C ASP A 577 14.12 4.84 42.74
N CYS A 578 13.28 3.81 42.83
CA CYS A 578 12.16 3.62 41.91
C CYS A 578 10.91 4.46 42.27
N GLN A 579 10.96 5.36 43.26
CA GLN A 579 9.78 6.12 43.71
C GLN A 579 9.13 6.94 42.58
N ASP A 580 9.95 7.47 41.67
CA ASP A 580 9.49 8.33 40.56
C ASP A 580 9.40 7.59 39.22
N TRP A 581 9.68 6.28 39.20
CA TRP A 581 9.54 5.51 37.96
C TRP A 581 8.06 5.30 37.62
N PRO A 582 7.70 5.30 36.34
CA PRO A 582 6.34 5.00 35.90
C PRO A 582 5.78 3.71 36.54
N GLU A 583 4.48 3.72 36.82
CA GLU A 583 3.74 2.58 37.39
C GLU A 583 2.95 1.88 36.28
N ASP A 584 2.69 0.57 36.47
CA ASP A 584 1.85 -0.24 35.57
C ASP A 584 2.33 -0.40 34.12
N GLU A 585 3.63 -0.21 33.87
CA GLU A 585 4.25 -0.38 32.55
C GLU A 585 5.06 -1.69 32.44
N LEU A 586 4.79 -2.51 31.42
CA LEU A 586 5.51 -3.78 31.19
C LEU A 586 6.99 -3.60 30.88
N GLY A 587 7.37 -2.45 30.30
CA GLY A 587 8.76 -2.05 30.12
C GLY A 587 9.52 -1.94 31.44
N ILE A 588 8.90 -1.26 32.40
CA ILE A 588 9.46 -1.08 33.74
C ILE A 588 9.50 -2.40 34.52
N ASP A 589 8.49 -3.26 34.35
CA ASP A 589 8.50 -4.62 34.91
C ASP A 589 9.69 -5.44 34.38
N ALA A 590 10.01 -5.33 33.09
CA ALA A 590 11.16 -5.99 32.48
C ALA A 590 12.49 -5.48 33.05
N LEU A 591 12.65 -4.16 33.17
CA LEU A 591 13.82 -3.55 33.81
C LEU A 591 13.98 -4.04 35.26
N CYS A 592 12.89 -4.06 36.04
CA CYS A 592 12.92 -4.55 37.42
C CYS A 592 13.32 -6.03 37.50
N ALA A 593 12.76 -6.87 36.61
CA ALA A 593 13.11 -8.30 36.55
C ALA A 593 14.60 -8.53 36.21
N TYR A 594 15.14 -7.74 35.28
CA TYR A 594 16.57 -7.78 34.92
C TYR A 594 17.47 -7.36 36.09
N LEU A 595 17.18 -6.23 36.73
CA LEU A 595 17.96 -5.73 37.87
C LEU A 595 17.92 -6.68 39.07
N LEU A 596 16.78 -7.34 39.34
CA LEU A 596 16.69 -8.36 40.39
C LEU A 596 17.54 -9.60 40.09
N LEU A 597 17.64 -9.99 38.82
CA LEU A 597 18.53 -11.08 38.40
C LEU A 597 20.00 -10.70 38.63
N GLN A 598 20.39 -9.46 38.30
CA GLN A 598 21.72 -8.93 38.56
C GLN A 598 22.03 -8.90 40.07
N ASP A 599 21.11 -8.38 40.89
CA ASP A 599 21.24 -8.37 42.35
C ASP A 599 21.45 -9.80 42.90
N LYS A 600 20.70 -10.79 42.40
CA LYS A 600 20.89 -12.20 42.78
C LYS A 600 22.28 -12.72 42.39
N GLN A 601 22.76 -12.43 41.19
CA GLN A 601 24.08 -12.86 40.72
C GLN A 601 25.22 -12.20 41.53
N GLN A 602 25.03 -10.95 41.95
CA GLN A 602 26.00 -10.18 42.76
C GLN A 602 25.85 -10.41 44.27
N ASN A 603 24.85 -11.18 44.71
CA ASN A 603 24.48 -11.43 46.11
C ASN A 603 24.09 -10.15 46.89
N HIS A 604 23.40 -9.22 46.24
CA HIS A 604 22.77 -8.07 46.87
C HIS A 604 21.35 -8.41 47.35
N ASN A 605 20.94 -7.84 48.48
CA ASN A 605 19.59 -7.97 49.03
C ASN A 605 19.35 -6.87 50.06
N ASP A 606 19.27 -5.62 49.59
CA ASP A 606 19.05 -4.44 50.43
C ASP A 606 17.65 -3.83 50.20
N ASP A 607 17.41 -2.63 50.74
CA ASP A 607 16.12 -1.95 50.64
C ASP A 607 15.72 -1.67 49.18
N TYR A 608 16.69 -1.44 48.28
CA TYR A 608 16.43 -1.25 46.84
C TYR A 608 15.99 -2.55 46.18
N THR A 609 16.64 -3.68 46.50
CA THR A 609 16.20 -5.01 46.02
C THR A 609 14.76 -5.31 46.44
N GLN A 610 14.35 -4.90 47.65
CA GLN A 610 12.95 -5.06 48.10
C GLN A 610 11.99 -4.11 47.38
N ALA A 611 12.41 -2.87 47.07
CA ALA A 611 11.60 -1.91 46.31
C ALA A 611 11.34 -2.38 44.88
N LEU A 612 12.37 -2.87 44.17
CA LEU A 612 12.24 -3.47 42.84
C LEU A 612 11.22 -4.64 42.86
N ARG A 613 11.30 -5.50 43.87
CA ARG A 613 10.36 -6.60 44.03
C ARG A 613 8.91 -6.12 44.26
N ALA A 614 8.72 -5.05 45.01
CA ALA A 614 7.39 -4.50 45.27
C ALA A 614 6.72 -3.96 44.00
N LYS A 615 7.49 -3.39 43.06
CA LYS A 615 6.97 -2.89 41.78
C LYS A 615 6.44 -3.98 40.85
N LEU A 616 6.95 -5.21 40.94
CA LEU A 616 6.49 -6.35 40.12
C LEU A 616 5.09 -6.86 40.50
N ASN A 617 4.41 -6.26 41.48
CA ASN A 617 3.05 -6.64 41.82
C ASN A 617 2.11 -6.39 40.62
N GLY A 618 1.29 -7.40 40.28
CA GLY A 618 0.36 -7.34 39.15
C GLY A 618 0.98 -7.60 37.78
N VAL A 619 2.29 -7.88 37.67
CA VAL A 619 2.99 -8.05 36.37
C VAL A 619 2.31 -9.08 35.45
N PHE A 620 1.84 -10.20 36.00
CA PHE A 620 1.19 -11.25 35.19
C PHE A 620 -0.27 -10.94 34.84
N GLU A 621 -0.91 -10.01 35.54
CA GLU A 621 -2.20 -9.46 35.11
C GLU A 621 -2.02 -8.52 33.92
N ARG A 622 -1.00 -7.65 33.96
CA ARG A 622 -0.61 -6.81 32.81
C ARG A 622 -0.20 -7.64 31.60
N ALA A 623 0.64 -8.66 31.80
CA ALA A 623 1.05 -9.58 30.75
C ALA A 623 -0.13 -10.34 30.11
N LEU A 624 -1.16 -10.66 30.90
CA LEU A 624 -2.38 -11.26 30.38
C LEU A 624 -3.19 -10.26 29.56
N ASN A 625 -3.37 -9.04 30.07
CA ASN A 625 -4.14 -8.01 29.38
C ASN A 625 -3.55 -7.76 27.98
N LEU A 626 -2.23 -7.61 27.87
CA LEU A 626 -1.54 -7.46 26.57
C LEU A 626 -1.80 -8.65 25.64
N MET A 627 -1.82 -9.89 26.15
CA MET A 627 -2.15 -11.06 25.33
C MET A 627 -3.60 -11.03 24.81
N LEU A 628 -4.52 -10.48 25.60
CA LEU A 628 -5.97 -10.49 25.31
C LEU A 628 -6.47 -9.26 24.55
N GLU A 629 -5.67 -8.20 24.39
CA GLU A 629 -6.01 -7.01 23.58
C GLU A 629 -6.49 -7.38 22.17
N ASN A 630 -5.89 -8.43 21.60
CA ASN A 630 -6.22 -8.99 20.30
C ASN A 630 -6.89 -10.36 20.46
N ALA A 631 -7.90 -10.49 21.34
CA ALA A 631 -8.71 -11.72 21.50
C ALA A 631 -10.19 -11.44 21.27
N ASN A 632 -10.94 -12.41 20.73
CA ASN A 632 -12.39 -12.26 20.56
C ASN A 632 -13.07 -12.41 21.92
N ILE A 633 -13.77 -11.37 22.38
CA ILE A 633 -14.56 -11.40 23.63
C ILE A 633 -16.03 -11.58 23.28
N LEU A 634 -16.72 -12.49 23.98
CA LEU A 634 -18.13 -12.78 23.70
C LEU A 634 -19.00 -11.55 23.95
N GLY A 635 -19.67 -11.07 22.89
CA GLY A 635 -20.57 -9.91 22.95
C GLY A 635 -19.89 -8.58 22.65
N ASP A 636 -18.58 -8.57 22.37
CA ASP A 636 -17.83 -7.41 21.93
C ASP A 636 -17.63 -7.46 20.41
N GLY A 637 -17.97 -6.38 19.70
CA GLY A 637 -17.93 -6.30 18.23
C GLY A 637 -19.18 -6.82 17.47
N PRO A 638 -19.12 -6.96 16.13
CA PRO A 638 -20.29 -7.23 15.29
C PRO A 638 -20.83 -8.67 15.36
N PHE A 639 -20.09 -9.60 15.98
CA PHE A 639 -20.46 -11.02 16.09
C PHE A 639 -20.76 -11.42 17.54
N THR A 640 -22.01 -11.27 17.96
CA THR A 640 -22.43 -11.48 19.36
C THR A 640 -22.41 -12.93 19.86
N GLU A 641 -22.14 -13.90 18.98
CA GLU A 641 -22.18 -15.34 19.29
C GLU A 641 -20.79 -15.99 19.39
N LYS A 642 -19.69 -15.24 19.21
CA LYS A 642 -18.31 -15.76 19.20
C LYS A 642 -17.42 -14.98 20.18
N GLY A 643 -16.50 -15.69 20.83
CA GLY A 643 -15.49 -15.10 21.74
C GLY A 643 -15.41 -15.78 23.11
N LEU A 644 -14.46 -15.35 23.94
CA LEU A 644 -14.25 -15.80 25.31
C LEU A 644 -15.40 -15.34 26.21
N ASN A 645 -16.05 -16.27 26.90
CA ASN A 645 -17.05 -15.95 27.91
C ASN A 645 -16.41 -15.62 29.28
N ASP A 646 -17.21 -15.07 30.21
CA ASP A 646 -16.75 -14.66 31.54
C ASP A 646 -16.06 -15.78 32.34
N VAL A 647 -16.50 -17.04 32.17
CA VAL A 647 -15.92 -18.20 32.87
C VAL A 647 -14.55 -18.52 32.30
N GLU A 648 -14.42 -18.53 30.97
CA GLU A 648 -13.15 -18.78 30.28
C GLU A 648 -12.13 -17.67 30.60
N GLN A 649 -12.54 -16.40 30.60
CA GLN A 649 -11.69 -15.28 31.00
C GLN A 649 -11.19 -15.42 32.43
N ALA A 650 -12.06 -15.81 33.38
CA ALA A 650 -11.67 -16.04 34.76
C ALA A 650 -10.68 -17.21 34.91
N GLN A 651 -10.86 -18.29 34.15
CA GLN A 651 -9.95 -19.44 34.14
C GLN A 651 -8.57 -19.09 33.57
N ILE A 652 -8.53 -18.31 32.49
CA ILE A 652 -7.29 -17.78 31.89
C ILE A 652 -6.58 -16.87 32.90
N LYS A 653 -7.32 -15.95 33.54
CA LYS A 653 -6.78 -15.06 34.56
C LYS A 653 -6.15 -15.82 35.72
N ALA A 654 -6.87 -16.79 36.28
CA ALA A 654 -6.34 -17.64 37.34
C ALA A 654 -5.07 -18.40 36.89
N TYR A 655 -4.99 -18.84 35.62
CA TYR A 655 -3.78 -19.46 35.08
C TYR A 655 -2.57 -18.53 35.06
N PHE A 656 -2.75 -17.21 34.95
CA PHE A 656 -1.64 -16.24 34.99
C PHE A 656 -1.29 -15.80 36.42
N THR A 657 -2.29 -15.66 37.29
CA THR A 657 -2.12 -15.00 38.60
C THR A 657 -2.00 -15.96 39.78
N ASP A 658 -2.70 -17.09 39.75
CA ASP A 658 -2.82 -17.96 40.93
C ASP A 658 -1.64 -18.93 41.02
N THR A 659 -1.25 -19.30 42.23
CA THR A 659 -0.16 -20.27 42.44
C THR A 659 -0.54 -21.66 41.90
N ASP A 660 -1.80 -22.07 42.09
CA ASP A 660 -2.33 -23.38 41.68
C ASP A 660 -3.63 -23.21 40.86
N PRO A 661 -3.54 -23.03 39.52
CA PRO A 661 -4.71 -22.84 38.67
C PRO A 661 -5.48 -24.14 38.39
N GLU A 662 -6.76 -24.01 38.03
CA GLU A 662 -7.62 -25.15 37.67
C GLU A 662 -7.19 -25.83 36.36
N LEU A 663 -6.83 -25.03 35.36
CA LEU A 663 -6.42 -25.53 34.04
C LEU A 663 -4.98 -26.03 34.08
N ASN A 664 -4.73 -27.19 33.50
CA ASN A 664 -3.36 -27.61 33.16
C ASN A 664 -2.91 -26.96 31.84
N GLN A 665 -1.61 -27.04 31.54
CA GLN A 665 -1.01 -26.42 30.36
C GLN A 665 -1.68 -26.85 29.04
N GLN A 666 -2.01 -28.13 28.86
CA GLN A 666 -2.65 -28.62 27.62
C GLN A 666 -4.07 -28.06 27.45
N GLN A 667 -4.83 -27.99 28.55
CA GLN A 667 -6.17 -27.40 28.55
C GLN A 667 -6.12 -25.90 28.26
N MET A 668 -5.13 -25.21 28.84
CA MET A 668 -4.91 -23.78 28.61
C MET A 668 -4.55 -23.49 27.14
N ILE A 669 -3.63 -24.25 26.55
CA ILE A 669 -3.28 -24.12 25.12
C ILE A 669 -4.49 -24.39 24.22
N ALA A 670 -5.29 -25.41 24.53
CA ALA A 670 -6.49 -25.72 23.76
C ALA A 670 -7.50 -24.56 23.79
N LEU A 671 -7.71 -23.95 24.96
CA LEU A 671 -8.58 -22.80 25.13
C LEU A 671 -8.04 -21.58 24.35
N LEU A 672 -6.76 -21.23 24.52
CA LEU A 672 -6.14 -20.12 23.78
C LEU A 672 -6.21 -20.33 22.27
N ASN A 673 -5.98 -21.56 21.79
CA ASN A 673 -6.04 -21.91 20.38
C ASN A 673 -7.41 -21.73 19.72
N GLN A 674 -8.47 -21.66 20.51
CA GLN A 674 -9.84 -21.46 20.05
C GLN A 674 -10.19 -19.97 19.90
N HIS A 675 -9.57 -19.09 20.71
CA HIS A 675 -10.03 -17.71 20.87
C HIS A 675 -9.00 -16.63 20.53
N LEU A 676 -7.71 -16.93 20.66
CA LEU A 676 -6.66 -16.00 20.23
C LEU A 676 -6.64 -15.89 18.71
N PHE A 677 -6.41 -14.68 18.21
CA PHE A 677 -6.28 -14.46 16.78
C PHE A 677 -5.00 -15.09 16.25
N SER A 678 -5.18 -16.00 15.29
CA SER A 678 -4.10 -16.52 14.47
C SER A 678 -3.85 -15.60 13.29
N GLN A 679 -2.58 -15.29 13.03
CA GLN A 679 -2.14 -14.60 11.82
C GLN A 679 -2.01 -15.56 10.64
N ASP A 680 -2.98 -16.46 10.49
CA ASP A 680 -3.04 -17.35 9.35
C ASP A 680 -3.28 -16.54 8.07
N ILE A 681 -2.74 -17.03 6.97
CA ILE A 681 -2.86 -16.38 5.67
C ILE A 681 -4.31 -16.54 5.22
N CYS A 682 -5.05 -15.42 5.15
CA CYS A 682 -6.43 -15.41 4.67
C CYS A 682 -6.50 -15.09 3.17
N ARG A 683 -7.20 -15.91 2.38
CA ARG A 683 -7.52 -15.65 0.97
C ARG A 683 -9.02 -15.81 0.75
N GLN A 684 -9.57 -15.06 -0.22
CA GLN A 684 -10.99 -15.12 -0.57
C GLN A 684 -11.90 -14.93 0.67
N ALA A 685 -11.52 -14.03 1.59
CA ALA A 685 -12.18 -13.68 2.86
C ALA A 685 -12.31 -14.77 3.95
N PHE A 686 -12.29 -16.07 3.62
CA PHE A 686 -12.49 -17.14 4.62
C PHE A 686 -11.63 -18.40 4.43
N LEU A 687 -10.70 -18.43 3.47
CA LEU A 687 -9.73 -19.52 3.35
C LEU A 687 -8.48 -19.20 4.17
N TYR A 688 -8.32 -19.92 5.27
CA TYR A 688 -7.15 -19.79 6.16
C TYR A 688 -6.10 -20.86 5.87
N PHE A 689 -4.83 -20.45 5.87
CA PHE A 689 -3.66 -21.31 5.70
C PHE A 689 -2.61 -21.00 6.78
N PRO A 690 -1.92 -22.00 7.34
CA PRO A 690 -0.89 -21.74 8.36
C PRO A 690 0.23 -20.83 7.84
N LYS A 691 0.55 -19.75 8.57
CA LYS A 691 1.64 -18.82 8.21
C LYS A 691 3.05 -19.37 8.49
N ILE A 692 3.20 -20.13 9.58
CA ILE A 692 4.49 -20.73 9.98
C ILE A 692 4.54 -22.19 9.55
N SER A 693 3.81 -23.06 10.24
CA SER A 693 3.71 -24.48 9.91
C SER A 693 2.39 -25.08 10.41
N PRO A 694 2.00 -26.29 9.97
CA PRO A 694 0.86 -27.00 10.55
C PRO A 694 1.02 -27.34 12.05
N VAL A 695 2.25 -27.30 12.57
CA VAL A 695 2.58 -27.68 13.95
C VAL A 695 2.71 -26.46 14.86
N GLN A 696 3.28 -25.35 14.38
CA GLN A 696 3.41 -24.10 15.12
C GLN A 696 2.44 -23.06 14.57
N LYS A 697 1.46 -22.65 15.38
CA LYS A 697 0.53 -21.56 15.03
C LYS A 697 1.23 -20.20 15.09
N SER A 698 0.78 -19.27 14.25
CA SER A 698 1.21 -17.86 14.29
C SER A 698 0.24 -17.05 15.15
N TYR A 699 0.60 -16.74 16.39
CA TYR A 699 -0.25 -15.93 17.28
C TYR A 699 0.03 -14.44 17.08
N SER A 700 -1.03 -13.62 17.02
CA SER A 700 -0.86 -12.17 16.77
C SER A 700 -0.08 -11.44 17.86
N PHE A 701 -0.25 -11.84 19.13
CA PHE A 701 0.50 -11.22 20.23
C PHE A 701 2.01 -11.52 20.19
N LEU A 702 2.45 -12.48 19.37
CA LEU A 702 3.86 -12.78 19.12
C LEU A 702 4.27 -12.33 17.72
N ASP A 703 3.64 -11.35 17.09
CA ASP A 703 4.05 -10.93 15.73
C ASP A 703 5.41 -10.22 15.70
N ASP A 704 6.05 -10.24 14.54
CA ASP A 704 7.45 -9.84 14.29
C ASP A 704 7.70 -8.33 14.18
N HIS A 705 6.64 -7.53 13.97
CA HIS A 705 6.77 -6.09 13.70
C HIS A 705 6.92 -5.28 15.00
N ASP A 706 5.93 -5.41 15.88
CA ASP A 706 5.88 -4.61 17.11
C ASP A 706 6.58 -5.33 18.28
N ASP A 707 6.58 -6.68 18.28
CA ASP A 707 7.29 -7.51 19.26
C ASP A 707 6.95 -7.17 20.73
N ASP A 708 5.82 -6.51 21.00
CA ASP A 708 5.42 -5.98 22.32
C ASP A 708 5.58 -7.00 23.46
N TYR A 709 5.28 -8.26 23.15
CA TYR A 709 5.33 -9.37 24.10
C TYR A 709 6.76 -9.84 24.45
N GLN A 710 7.80 -9.28 23.82
CA GLN A 710 9.19 -9.54 24.16
C GLN A 710 9.48 -9.29 25.64
N ARG A 711 8.96 -8.17 26.17
CA ARG A 711 9.11 -7.79 27.59
C ARG A 711 8.59 -8.90 28.50
N VAL A 712 7.42 -9.47 28.19
CA VAL A 712 6.84 -10.59 28.97
C VAL A 712 7.70 -11.85 28.90
N VAL A 713 8.21 -12.20 27.71
CA VAL A 713 9.11 -13.37 27.52
C VAL A 713 10.37 -13.21 28.38
N LEU A 714 11.00 -12.02 28.35
CA LEU A 714 12.20 -11.72 29.13
C LEU A 714 11.93 -11.68 30.63
N ILE A 715 10.81 -11.06 31.07
CA ILE A 715 10.34 -11.10 32.47
C ILE A 715 10.24 -12.55 32.94
N CYS A 716 9.60 -13.42 32.17
CA CYS A 716 9.45 -14.83 32.54
C CYS A 716 10.81 -15.55 32.64
N LEU A 717 11.72 -15.30 31.68
CA LEU A 717 13.06 -15.86 31.65
C LEU A 717 13.90 -15.43 32.86
N TRP A 718 13.82 -14.17 33.28
CA TRP A 718 14.61 -13.65 34.39
C TRP A 718 14.00 -14.00 35.75
N LEU A 719 12.69 -13.81 35.95
CA LEU A 719 12.04 -14.03 37.24
C LEU A 719 12.01 -15.48 37.68
N LYS A 720 11.86 -16.44 36.75
CA LYS A 720 11.84 -17.88 37.09
C LYS A 720 13.13 -18.36 37.77
N GLN A 721 14.22 -17.61 37.60
CA GLN A 721 15.52 -17.91 38.18
C GLN A 721 15.66 -17.38 39.61
N LEU A 722 14.70 -16.61 40.11
CA LEU A 722 14.71 -15.97 41.42
C LEU A 722 13.96 -16.77 42.48
N ASP A 723 14.26 -16.51 43.76
CA ASP A 723 13.57 -17.14 44.90
C ASP A 723 12.45 -16.23 45.44
N ILE A 724 11.50 -15.87 44.57
CA ILE A 724 10.36 -14.97 44.86
C ILE A 724 9.02 -15.63 44.45
N PRO A 725 7.87 -15.24 45.04
CA PRO A 725 6.54 -15.78 44.70
C PRO A 725 6.21 -15.72 43.22
N GLU A 726 6.58 -14.62 42.56
CA GLU A 726 6.35 -14.37 41.14
C GLU A 726 7.06 -15.40 40.24
N ALA A 727 8.14 -16.03 40.72
CA ALA A 727 8.91 -17.03 39.98
C ALA A 727 8.07 -18.28 39.62
N ILE A 728 7.08 -18.64 40.45
CA ILE A 728 6.19 -19.80 40.17
C ILE A 728 5.33 -19.53 38.94
N ASN A 729 4.73 -18.35 38.87
CA ASN A 729 3.92 -17.93 37.73
C ASN A 729 4.81 -17.72 36.50
N ALA A 730 6.00 -17.13 36.67
CA ALA A 730 7.00 -16.94 35.63
C ALA A 730 7.39 -18.27 34.95
N GLU A 731 7.72 -19.31 35.73
CA GLU A 731 8.07 -20.62 35.17
C GLU A 731 6.88 -21.26 34.44
N ARG A 732 5.66 -21.16 34.99
CA ARG A 732 4.46 -21.71 34.34
C ARG A 732 4.16 -21.02 33.01
N ILE A 733 4.25 -19.70 32.95
CA ILE A 733 4.00 -18.91 31.73
C ILE A 733 5.15 -19.08 30.74
N TRP A 734 6.40 -19.16 31.20
CA TRP A 734 7.55 -19.55 30.38
C TRP A 734 7.31 -20.88 29.66
N GLN A 735 6.90 -21.91 30.40
CA GLN A 735 6.59 -23.22 29.82
C GLN A 735 5.43 -23.15 28.83
N LEU A 736 4.39 -22.36 29.12
CA LEU A 736 3.28 -22.12 28.19
C LEU A 736 3.78 -21.54 26.85
N LEU A 737 4.57 -20.46 26.90
CA LEU A 737 5.06 -19.75 25.71
C LEU A 737 5.98 -20.63 24.84
N ILE A 738 6.94 -21.33 25.45
CA ILE A 738 7.83 -22.23 24.69
C ILE A 738 7.09 -23.44 24.10
N THR A 739 5.95 -23.83 24.66
CA THR A 739 5.14 -24.93 24.11
C THR A 739 4.27 -24.45 22.95
N MET A 740 3.74 -23.23 23.03
CA MET A 740 2.90 -22.63 22.00
C MET A 740 3.69 -22.23 20.76
N ALA A 741 4.84 -21.58 20.92
CA ALA A 741 5.61 -21.02 19.80
C ALA A 741 7.14 -21.05 20.08
N PRO A 742 7.76 -22.24 20.20
CA PRO A 742 9.14 -22.38 20.64
C PRO A 742 10.16 -21.60 19.80
N ILE A 743 10.11 -21.70 18.48
CA ILE A 743 11.07 -21.00 17.60
C ILE A 743 10.87 -19.49 17.72
N ARG A 744 9.62 -19.04 17.81
CA ARG A 744 9.31 -17.62 17.93
C ARG A 744 9.82 -17.04 19.25
N VAL A 745 9.72 -17.79 20.36
CA VAL A 745 10.33 -17.40 21.64
C VAL A 745 11.85 -17.26 21.50
N VAL A 746 12.52 -18.13 20.74
CA VAL A 746 13.97 -17.98 20.46
C VAL A 746 14.26 -16.69 19.69
N HIS A 747 13.49 -16.35 18.65
CA HIS A 747 13.63 -15.08 17.90
C HIS A 747 13.53 -13.87 18.83
N VAL A 748 12.49 -13.85 19.67
CA VAL A 748 12.19 -12.75 20.59
C VAL A 748 13.32 -12.54 21.60
N ILE A 749 13.88 -13.62 22.16
CA ILE A 749 14.98 -13.54 23.11
C ILE A 749 16.28 -13.14 22.41
N ALA A 750 16.58 -13.71 21.24
CA ALA A 750 17.82 -13.46 20.51
C ALA A 750 18.08 -11.98 20.25
N LYS A 751 17.02 -11.19 20.04
CA LYS A 751 17.10 -9.73 19.87
C LYS A 751 17.73 -9.01 21.07
N ALA A 752 17.44 -9.42 22.29
CA ALA A 752 18.01 -8.83 23.51
C ALA A 752 19.50 -9.18 23.73
N PHE A 753 20.02 -10.15 22.98
CA PHE A 753 21.41 -10.61 23.07
C PHE A 753 22.18 -10.43 21.74
N SER A 754 21.62 -9.66 20.80
CA SER A 754 22.20 -9.38 19.50
C SER A 754 22.76 -7.95 19.43
N GLU A 755 23.88 -7.78 18.73
CA GLU A 755 24.42 -6.46 18.33
C GLU A 755 23.60 -5.77 17.23
N HIS A 756 22.72 -6.52 16.55
CA HIS A 756 22.02 -6.04 15.37
C HIS A 756 20.54 -6.34 15.46
N SER A 757 19.73 -5.31 15.22
CA SER A 757 18.26 -5.33 15.29
C SER A 757 17.55 -6.31 14.34
N ARG A 758 18.21 -6.74 13.25
CA ARG A 758 17.58 -7.57 12.19
C ARG A 758 18.23 -8.94 11.99
N LYS A 759 19.43 -9.16 12.50
CA LYS A 759 20.18 -10.42 12.33
C LYS A 759 20.84 -10.77 13.65
N PHE A 760 20.71 -12.02 14.09
CA PHE A 760 21.38 -12.43 15.31
C PHE A 760 22.90 -12.45 15.11
N LYS A 761 23.60 -11.64 15.89
CA LYS A 761 25.06 -11.54 15.87
C LYS A 761 25.59 -11.23 17.27
N CYS A 762 26.57 -12.01 17.71
CA CYS A 762 27.29 -11.79 18.97
C CYS A 762 28.73 -11.31 18.71
N ASP A 763 29.35 -10.74 19.75
CA ASP A 763 30.74 -10.25 19.75
C ASP A 763 31.75 -11.35 19.38
N SER A 764 31.47 -12.59 19.81
CA SER A 764 32.32 -13.74 19.51
C SER A 764 31.52 -15.03 19.27
N PRO A 765 32.10 -16.01 18.55
CA PRO A 765 31.50 -17.34 18.40
C PRO A 765 31.27 -18.07 19.75
N LEU A 766 32.04 -17.74 20.79
CA LEU A 766 31.87 -18.33 22.12
C LEU A 766 30.61 -17.79 22.79
N ASP A 767 30.32 -16.51 22.63
CA ASP A 767 29.11 -15.88 23.20
C ASP A 767 27.85 -16.42 22.53
N GLU A 768 27.94 -16.69 21.22
CA GLU A 768 26.88 -17.35 20.46
C GLU A 768 26.59 -18.77 20.98
N ILE A 769 27.64 -19.56 21.27
CA ILE A 769 27.51 -20.89 21.88
C ILE A 769 26.88 -20.79 23.28
N ASN A 770 27.38 -19.86 24.10
CA ASN A 770 26.87 -19.65 25.46
C ASN A 770 25.40 -19.23 25.46
N PHE A 771 24.97 -18.42 24.48
CA PHE A 771 23.58 -18.03 24.31
C PHE A 771 22.67 -19.24 24.06
N PHE A 772 23.01 -20.09 23.09
CA PHE A 772 22.20 -21.28 22.80
C PHE A 772 22.22 -22.28 23.95
N ASP A 773 23.36 -22.45 24.63
CA ASP A 773 23.46 -23.30 25.82
C ASP A 773 22.61 -22.76 26.98
N MET A 774 22.54 -21.44 27.17
CA MET A 774 21.65 -20.79 28.13
C MET A 774 20.20 -21.13 27.83
N LEU A 775 19.73 -20.93 26.59
CA LEU A 775 18.36 -21.27 26.19
C LEU A 775 18.02 -22.74 26.42
N ASN A 776 18.93 -23.63 26.03
CA ASN A 776 18.76 -25.07 26.20
C ASN A 776 18.67 -25.45 27.69
N SER A 777 19.47 -24.82 28.55
CA SER A 777 19.46 -25.04 30.00
C SER A 777 18.17 -24.56 30.67
N HIS A 778 17.48 -23.57 30.06
CA HIS A 778 16.20 -23.04 30.54
C HIS A 778 14.97 -23.77 29.96
N GLY A 779 15.17 -24.90 29.29
CA GLY A 779 14.09 -25.83 28.90
C GLY A 779 13.63 -25.70 27.45
N ILE A 780 14.26 -24.85 26.63
CA ILE A 780 14.04 -24.86 25.18
C ILE A 780 14.74 -26.10 24.61
N ASP A 781 13.99 -26.97 23.92
CA ASP A 781 14.59 -28.16 23.30
C ASP A 781 15.58 -27.75 22.20
N LYS A 782 16.75 -28.41 22.18
CA LYS A 782 17.83 -28.15 21.22
C LYS A 782 17.40 -28.24 19.76
N ALA A 783 16.33 -28.98 19.45
CA ALA A 783 15.70 -28.98 18.14
C ALA A 783 15.34 -27.58 17.65
N PHE A 784 14.79 -26.74 18.53
CA PHE A 784 14.32 -25.40 18.18
C PHE A 784 15.47 -24.41 18.02
N THR A 785 16.51 -24.49 18.87
CA THR A 785 17.69 -23.63 18.74
C THR A 785 18.51 -23.97 17.50
N LEU A 786 18.67 -25.25 17.16
CA LEU A 786 19.30 -25.67 15.89
C LEU A 786 18.51 -25.22 14.67
N THR A 787 17.18 -25.27 14.75
CA THR A 787 16.32 -24.82 13.65
C THR A 787 16.40 -23.31 13.46
N TYR A 788 16.36 -22.55 14.55
CA TYR A 788 16.59 -21.11 14.51
C TYR A 788 17.92 -20.75 13.83
N GLN A 789 19.00 -21.49 14.12
CA GLN A 789 20.29 -21.31 13.44
C GLN A 789 20.19 -21.56 11.92
N VAL A 790 19.41 -22.55 11.48
CA VAL A 790 19.14 -22.76 10.03
C VAL A 790 18.47 -21.53 9.42
N GLU A 791 17.45 -20.98 10.07
CA GLU A 791 16.73 -19.77 9.58
C GLU A 791 17.66 -18.56 9.47
N GLN A 792 18.54 -18.35 10.46
CA GLN A 792 19.47 -17.21 10.48
C GLN A 792 20.61 -17.36 9.47
N PHE A 793 21.15 -18.58 9.28
CA PHE A 793 22.35 -18.77 8.47
C PHE A 793 22.04 -18.99 6.98
N SER A 794 20.86 -19.52 6.62
CA SER A 794 20.51 -19.82 5.23
C SER A 794 20.46 -18.57 4.33
N THR A 795 20.09 -17.42 4.89
CA THR A 795 19.94 -16.15 4.17
C THR A 795 21.19 -15.25 4.25
N SER A 796 22.24 -15.69 4.94
CA SER A 796 23.42 -14.88 5.23
C SER A 796 24.66 -15.38 4.48
N THR A 797 25.11 -14.61 3.49
CA THR A 797 26.33 -14.90 2.72
C THR A 797 27.59 -14.93 3.58
N SER A 798 27.62 -14.21 4.70
CA SER A 798 28.76 -14.23 5.64
C SER A 798 28.77 -15.47 6.54
N ARG A 799 27.63 -16.17 6.69
CA ARG A 799 27.46 -17.34 7.56
C ARG A 799 27.26 -18.64 6.76
N THR A 800 27.52 -18.63 5.46
CA THR A 800 27.40 -19.82 4.59
C THR A 800 28.19 -21.02 5.11
N GLY A 801 29.36 -20.81 5.72
CA GLY A 801 30.14 -21.89 6.34
C GLY A 801 29.43 -22.56 7.51
N ASP A 802 28.77 -21.79 8.37
CA ASP A 802 28.01 -22.31 9.52
C ASP A 802 26.74 -23.03 9.06
N TYR A 803 26.07 -22.49 8.05
CA TYR A 803 24.96 -23.16 7.38
C TYR A 803 25.38 -24.52 6.81
N LEU A 804 26.51 -24.57 6.09
CA LEU A 804 27.04 -25.82 5.55
C LEU A 804 27.40 -26.82 6.67
N ASN A 805 27.88 -26.37 7.83
CA ASN A 805 28.11 -27.25 8.98
C ASN A 805 26.81 -27.89 9.52
N LEU A 806 25.69 -27.16 9.49
CA LEU A 806 24.37 -27.71 9.82
C LEU A 806 23.88 -28.72 8.78
N VAL A 807 24.18 -28.49 7.49
CA VAL A 807 23.92 -29.48 6.43
C VAL A 807 24.76 -30.74 6.66
N GLU A 808 26.06 -30.59 6.93
CA GLU A 808 26.98 -31.70 7.20
C GLU A 808 26.59 -32.52 8.44
N LEU A 809 25.97 -31.89 9.45
CA LEU A 809 25.44 -32.58 10.64
C LEU A 809 24.46 -33.69 10.28
N ILE A 810 23.67 -33.52 9.21
CA ILE A 810 22.72 -34.54 8.74
C ILE A 810 23.44 -35.79 8.19
N GLY A 811 24.68 -35.63 7.70
CA GLY A 811 25.51 -36.73 7.23
C GLY A 811 25.76 -37.82 8.27
N GLU A 812 25.69 -37.49 9.57
CA GLU A 812 25.81 -38.43 10.69
C GLU A 812 24.70 -39.52 10.71
N LEU A 813 23.65 -39.33 9.90
CA LEU A 813 22.55 -40.29 9.75
C LEU A 813 22.77 -41.31 8.62
N VAL A 814 23.77 -41.11 7.75
CA VAL A 814 24.01 -41.92 6.54
C VAL A 814 24.79 -43.22 6.83
N ASP A 815 25.60 -43.27 7.89
CA ASP A 815 26.43 -44.45 8.18
C ASP A 815 25.64 -45.62 8.80
N GLU A 816 25.62 -46.75 8.08
CA GLU A 816 24.91 -48.00 8.45
C GLU A 816 25.66 -48.90 9.46
N ASP A 817 26.94 -48.64 9.76
CA ASP A 817 27.73 -49.44 10.73
C ASP A 817 27.45 -49.01 12.19
N SER A 818 26.20 -49.19 12.61
CA SER A 818 25.66 -48.76 13.92
C SER A 818 26.36 -49.40 15.13
N ALA A 819 27.06 -50.51 14.97
CA ALA A 819 27.63 -51.28 16.09
C ALA A 819 29.00 -50.78 16.61
N ILE A 820 29.74 -49.98 15.82
CA ILE A 820 31.07 -49.45 16.20
C ILE A 820 30.96 -47.97 16.62
N ILE A 821 30.02 -47.23 16.05
CA ILE A 821 29.82 -45.79 16.29
C ILE A 821 29.17 -45.53 17.67
N ASP A 822 28.31 -46.43 18.16
CA ASP A 822 27.70 -46.36 19.49
C ASP A 822 28.71 -46.48 20.66
N GLN A 823 29.99 -46.74 20.38
CA GLN A 823 31.06 -46.75 21.40
C GLN A 823 31.71 -45.37 21.63
N SER A 824 31.46 -44.37 20.76
CA SER A 824 31.98 -43.00 20.90
C SER A 824 30.88 -42.03 21.34
N MET A 825 30.98 -41.50 22.56
CA MET A 825 29.98 -40.56 23.09
C MET A 825 29.80 -39.29 22.24
N LEU A 826 30.83 -38.86 21.50
CA LEU A 826 30.76 -37.68 20.61
C LEU A 826 29.93 -37.95 19.35
N ALA A 827 30.05 -39.14 18.75
CA ALA A 827 29.29 -39.50 17.56
C ALA A 827 27.80 -39.72 17.91
N ALA A 828 27.53 -40.34 19.06
CA ALA A 828 26.16 -40.48 19.57
C ALA A 828 25.47 -39.12 19.81
N ALA A 829 26.20 -38.15 20.37
CA ALA A 829 25.70 -36.79 20.59
C ALA A 829 25.38 -36.07 19.27
N ARG A 830 26.31 -36.08 18.29
CA ARG A 830 26.08 -35.48 16.96
C ARG A 830 24.90 -36.11 16.22
N ARG A 831 24.73 -37.43 16.32
CA ARG A 831 23.56 -38.13 15.76
C ARG A 831 22.25 -37.74 16.44
N SER A 832 22.28 -37.48 17.74
CA SER A 832 21.13 -36.95 18.48
C SER A 832 20.77 -35.53 18.01
N ASP A 833 21.78 -34.68 17.80
CA ASP A 833 21.59 -33.31 17.30
C ASP A 833 21.02 -33.31 15.88
N ALA A 834 21.51 -34.19 14.99
CA ALA A 834 20.97 -34.35 13.64
C ALA A 834 19.48 -34.72 13.65
N LYS A 835 19.07 -35.65 14.53
CA LYS A 835 17.65 -36.02 14.71
C LYS A 835 16.83 -34.87 15.31
N ALA A 836 17.41 -34.12 16.25
CA ALA A 836 16.75 -32.98 16.86
C ALA A 836 16.50 -31.87 15.83
N LEU A 837 17.48 -31.54 14.99
CA LEU A 837 17.34 -30.57 13.92
C LEU A 837 16.20 -30.94 12.95
N LEU A 838 16.16 -32.19 12.47
CA LEU A 838 15.08 -32.64 11.58
C LEU A 838 13.69 -32.50 12.20
N ARG A 839 13.55 -32.80 13.49
CA ARG A 839 12.29 -32.60 14.23
C ARG A 839 11.95 -31.11 14.39
N GLY A 840 12.95 -30.27 14.64
CA GLY A 840 12.74 -28.84 14.84
C GLY A 840 12.28 -28.12 13.57
N LEU A 841 12.73 -28.55 12.40
CA LEU A 841 12.32 -27.99 11.10
C LEU A 841 10.80 -28.05 10.85
N ASP A 842 10.08 -28.98 11.49
CA ASP A 842 8.61 -29.06 11.41
C ASP A 842 7.89 -27.84 12.03
N TYR A 843 8.59 -27.07 12.87
CA TYR A 843 8.08 -25.87 13.54
C TYR A 843 8.48 -24.58 12.80
N SER A 844 9.36 -24.66 11.80
CA SER A 844 9.85 -23.52 11.01
C SER A 844 8.92 -23.21 9.84
N TYR A 845 9.17 -22.07 9.19
CA TYR A 845 8.56 -21.72 7.91
C TYR A 845 8.82 -22.82 6.86
N GLN A 846 7.76 -23.19 6.13
CA GLN A 846 7.83 -24.26 5.14
C GLN A 846 8.94 -24.05 4.08
N PRO A 847 9.16 -22.84 3.51
CA PRO A 847 10.27 -22.61 2.57
C PRO A 847 11.65 -22.96 3.16
N ILE A 848 11.91 -22.60 4.41
CA ILE A 848 13.21 -22.84 5.06
C ILE A 848 13.45 -24.34 5.23
N LYS A 849 12.43 -25.08 5.68
CA LYS A 849 12.49 -26.54 5.75
C LYS A 849 12.78 -27.14 4.38
N LEU A 850 12.08 -26.70 3.34
CA LEU A 850 12.24 -27.22 1.98
C LEU A 850 13.66 -27.00 1.47
N ASP A 851 14.16 -25.76 1.53
CA ASP A 851 15.49 -25.43 1.03
C ASP A 851 16.59 -26.14 1.81
N PHE A 852 16.44 -26.29 3.13
CA PHE A 852 17.38 -27.10 3.92
C PHE A 852 17.40 -28.57 3.45
N HIS A 853 16.24 -29.19 3.24
CA HIS A 853 16.18 -30.55 2.73
C HIS A 853 16.73 -30.68 1.30
N LYS A 854 16.53 -29.68 0.44
CA LYS A 854 17.15 -29.61 -0.91
C LYS A 854 18.68 -29.63 -0.80
N HIS A 855 19.24 -28.77 0.03
CA HIS A 855 20.69 -28.67 0.21
C HIS A 855 21.29 -29.95 0.83
N VAL A 856 20.59 -30.59 1.77
CA VAL A 856 20.97 -31.91 2.29
C VAL A 856 20.99 -32.96 1.18
N ALA A 857 19.96 -33.03 0.34
CA ALA A 857 19.89 -34.00 -0.76
C ALA A 857 20.98 -33.76 -1.81
N MET A 858 21.31 -32.49 -2.10
CA MET A 858 22.44 -32.12 -2.96
C MET A 858 23.78 -32.58 -2.37
N ARG A 859 23.95 -32.42 -1.06
CA ARG A 859 25.20 -32.76 -0.38
C ARG A 859 25.37 -34.26 -0.17
N PHE A 860 24.28 -34.97 0.11
CA PHE A 860 24.21 -36.40 0.39
C PHE A 860 23.20 -37.08 -0.55
N PRO A 861 23.55 -37.37 -1.81
CA PRO A 861 22.63 -37.97 -2.78
C PRO A 861 22.04 -39.35 -2.37
N SER A 862 22.66 -40.02 -1.39
CA SER A 862 22.15 -41.26 -0.79
C SER A 862 20.97 -41.05 0.17
N MET A 863 20.71 -39.81 0.61
CA MET A 863 19.51 -39.41 1.33
C MET A 863 18.55 -38.71 0.36
N PRO A 864 17.60 -39.44 -0.26
CA PRO A 864 16.70 -38.82 -1.21
C PRO A 864 15.81 -37.78 -0.52
N PHE A 865 15.45 -36.73 -1.26
CA PHE A 865 14.44 -35.77 -0.84
C PHE A 865 13.11 -36.50 -0.60
N ALA A 866 12.67 -36.57 0.65
CA ALA A 866 11.55 -37.40 1.09
C ALA A 866 10.49 -36.58 1.84
N LEU A 867 9.88 -35.62 1.13
CA LEU A 867 8.85 -34.72 1.66
C LEU A 867 7.48 -34.93 0.98
N ASP A 868 7.09 -36.20 0.79
CA ASP A 868 5.81 -36.57 0.17
C ASP A 868 4.60 -36.06 0.98
N ASN A 869 4.72 -35.93 2.30
CA ASN A 869 3.64 -35.42 3.15
C ASN A 869 3.44 -33.91 2.95
N GLU A 870 4.53 -33.16 2.87
CA GLU A 870 4.55 -31.72 2.63
C GLU A 870 4.09 -31.41 1.20
N LEU A 871 4.48 -32.25 0.23
CA LEU A 871 3.96 -32.18 -1.13
C LEU A 871 2.43 -32.43 -1.14
N LYS A 872 1.93 -33.46 -0.45
CA LYS A 872 0.48 -33.70 -0.34
C LYS A 872 -0.25 -32.52 0.28
N GLN A 873 0.31 -31.92 1.32
CA GLN A 873 -0.26 -30.73 1.95
C GLN A 873 -0.28 -29.56 0.96
N CYS A 874 0.83 -29.31 0.26
CA CYS A 874 0.93 -28.24 -0.74
C CYS A 874 -0.05 -28.44 -1.91
N LEU A 875 -0.22 -29.68 -2.39
CA LEU A 875 -1.23 -30.03 -3.40
C LEU A 875 -2.65 -29.78 -2.87
N SER A 876 -2.93 -30.15 -1.63
CA SER A 876 -4.23 -29.89 -1.00
C SER A 876 -4.50 -28.40 -0.87
N ASP A 877 -3.51 -27.60 -0.48
CA ASP A 877 -3.63 -26.15 -0.37
C ASP A 877 -3.80 -25.49 -1.75
N PHE A 878 -3.10 -25.99 -2.77
CA PHE A 878 -3.29 -25.59 -4.16
C PHE A 878 -4.71 -25.86 -4.66
N ILE A 879 -5.27 -27.06 -4.41
CA ILE A 879 -6.65 -27.40 -4.76
C ILE A 879 -7.64 -26.55 -3.96
N LYS A 880 -7.40 -26.34 -2.66
CA LYS A 880 -8.24 -25.47 -1.83
C LYS A 880 -8.31 -24.04 -2.36
N LEU A 881 -7.18 -23.50 -2.83
CA LEU A 881 -7.10 -22.13 -3.38
C LEU A 881 -7.77 -22.01 -4.75
N ASN A 882 -7.77 -23.08 -5.53
CA ASN A 882 -8.16 -23.08 -6.95
C ASN A 882 -9.42 -23.91 -7.26
N HIS A 883 -10.21 -24.32 -6.28
CA HIS A 883 -11.42 -25.11 -6.55
C HIS A 883 -12.51 -24.26 -7.21
N ASN A 884 -13.22 -24.85 -8.17
CA ASN A 884 -14.41 -24.26 -8.77
C ASN A 884 -15.60 -24.33 -7.79
N SER A 885 -16.38 -23.25 -7.77
CA SER A 885 -17.68 -23.22 -7.11
C SER A 885 -18.66 -24.13 -7.86
N TRP A 886 -19.73 -24.55 -7.18
CA TRP A 886 -20.68 -25.51 -7.72
C TRP A 886 -21.29 -25.09 -9.07
N GLU A 887 -21.54 -23.81 -9.31
CA GLU A 887 -22.08 -23.28 -10.56
C GLU A 887 -21.09 -23.38 -11.72
N GLU A 888 -19.80 -23.10 -11.49
CA GLU A 888 -18.72 -23.28 -12.47
C GLU A 888 -18.52 -24.77 -12.81
N VAL A 889 -18.72 -25.65 -11.84
CA VAL A 889 -18.69 -27.11 -12.05
C VAL A 889 -19.85 -27.56 -12.95
N ILE A 890 -21.02 -26.93 -12.83
CA ILE A 890 -22.15 -27.18 -13.71
C ILE A 890 -21.89 -26.57 -15.09
N GLU A 891 -21.34 -25.37 -15.18
CA GLU A 891 -20.92 -24.74 -16.44
C GLU A 891 -19.98 -25.65 -17.23
N SER A 892 -18.94 -26.19 -16.57
CA SER A 892 -17.98 -27.11 -17.18
C SER A 892 -18.66 -28.40 -17.70
N LYS A 893 -19.65 -28.93 -16.97
CA LYS A 893 -20.39 -30.12 -17.37
C LYS A 893 -21.29 -29.89 -18.59
N PHE A 894 -21.78 -28.67 -18.76
CA PHE A 894 -22.71 -28.29 -19.83
C PHE A 894 -22.14 -27.25 -20.79
N THR A 895 -20.81 -27.16 -20.93
CA THR A 895 -20.12 -26.08 -21.68
C THR A 895 -20.65 -25.89 -23.10
N ASP A 896 -20.97 -26.97 -23.82
CA ASP A 896 -21.55 -26.92 -25.18
C ASP A 896 -22.92 -26.22 -25.26
N TYR A 897 -23.59 -26.05 -24.10
CA TYR A 897 -24.92 -25.48 -23.97
C TYR A 897 -24.93 -24.11 -23.29
N VAL A 898 -23.78 -23.59 -22.86
CA VAL A 898 -23.68 -22.29 -22.18
C VAL A 898 -23.89 -21.16 -23.18
N SER A 899 -24.89 -20.32 -22.90
CA SER A 899 -25.16 -19.08 -23.62
C SER A 899 -24.52 -17.86 -22.95
N PHE A 900 -24.37 -17.90 -21.62
CA PHE A 900 -23.75 -16.86 -20.81
C PHE A 900 -23.33 -17.44 -19.46
N SER A 901 -22.18 -17.00 -18.94
CA SER A 901 -21.72 -17.25 -17.57
C SER A 901 -21.05 -15.98 -17.08
N GLY A 902 -21.41 -15.51 -15.89
CA GLY A 902 -20.75 -14.38 -15.23
C GLY A 902 -21.63 -13.63 -14.24
N PHE A 903 -21.00 -12.69 -13.56
CA PHE A 903 -21.63 -11.84 -12.54
C PHE A 903 -22.53 -10.77 -13.17
N VAL A 904 -23.72 -10.58 -12.61
CA VAL A 904 -24.64 -9.47 -12.95
C VAL A 904 -25.26 -8.89 -11.68
N THR A 905 -25.45 -7.58 -11.63
CA THR A 905 -26.18 -6.94 -10.52
C THR A 905 -27.70 -7.05 -10.70
N ASP A 906 -28.15 -6.98 -11.96
CA ASP A 906 -29.54 -7.17 -12.38
C ASP A 906 -29.70 -7.74 -13.81
N ALA A 907 -30.94 -8.06 -14.20
CA ALA A 907 -31.24 -8.60 -15.53
C ALA A 907 -30.97 -7.65 -16.71
N GLY A 908 -30.81 -6.35 -16.46
CA GLY A 908 -30.44 -5.32 -17.42
C GLY A 908 -28.97 -5.38 -17.85
N GLU A 909 -28.08 -5.97 -17.03
CA GLU A 909 -26.66 -6.15 -17.37
C GLU A 909 -26.42 -7.34 -18.31
N LEU A 910 -27.38 -8.26 -18.44
CA LEU A 910 -27.26 -9.38 -19.39
C LEU A 910 -26.99 -8.87 -20.82
N PRO A 911 -26.29 -9.66 -21.67
CA PRO A 911 -26.15 -9.34 -23.08
C PRO A 911 -27.52 -9.05 -23.72
N LYS A 912 -27.62 -8.04 -24.59
CA LYS A 912 -28.92 -7.59 -25.16
C LYS A 912 -29.80 -8.73 -25.70
N LYS A 913 -29.20 -9.80 -26.23
CA LYS A 913 -29.90 -10.98 -26.78
C LYS A 913 -30.51 -11.90 -25.70
N LEU A 914 -30.10 -11.76 -24.45
CA LEU A 914 -30.50 -12.58 -23.30
C LEU A 914 -31.33 -11.78 -22.28
N ARG A 915 -31.62 -10.49 -22.53
CA ARG A 915 -32.55 -9.67 -21.71
C ARG A 915 -34.01 -10.07 -21.98
N LEU A 916 -34.37 -11.29 -21.59
CA LEU A 916 -35.70 -11.88 -21.80
C LEU A 916 -36.50 -11.92 -20.49
N PRO A 917 -37.84 -11.98 -20.55
CA PRO A 917 -38.67 -12.19 -19.37
C PRO A 917 -38.26 -13.44 -18.57
N LEU A 918 -38.13 -13.27 -17.25
CA LEU A 918 -37.80 -14.33 -16.30
C LEU A 918 -39.08 -15.09 -15.89
N THR A 919 -39.05 -16.42 -15.98
CA THR A 919 -40.12 -17.30 -15.49
C THR A 919 -39.55 -18.43 -14.63
N LEU A 920 -40.35 -18.99 -13.73
CA LEU A 920 -39.92 -20.12 -12.89
C LEU A 920 -40.23 -21.45 -13.59
N HIS A 921 -39.25 -22.34 -13.72
CA HIS A 921 -39.50 -23.69 -14.20
C HIS A 921 -40.36 -24.48 -13.16
N PRO A 922 -41.31 -25.35 -13.57
CA PRO A 922 -42.18 -26.08 -12.64
C PRO A 922 -41.45 -26.95 -11.60
N ASN A 923 -40.24 -27.42 -11.94
CA ASN A 923 -39.40 -28.25 -11.08
C ASN A 923 -38.20 -27.49 -10.48
N ALA A 924 -38.18 -26.15 -10.56
CA ALA A 924 -37.07 -25.35 -10.10
C ALA A 924 -36.70 -25.66 -8.62
N ASP A 925 -35.41 -25.69 -8.31
CA ASP A 925 -34.93 -25.88 -6.94
C ASP A 925 -34.63 -24.53 -6.28
N LEU A 926 -35.50 -24.15 -5.35
CA LEU A 926 -35.38 -22.97 -4.48
C LEU A 926 -35.28 -23.35 -2.99
N SER A 927 -35.04 -24.63 -2.70
CA SER A 927 -35.20 -25.17 -1.34
C SER A 927 -34.03 -24.87 -0.40
N GLN A 928 -32.91 -24.39 -0.94
CA GLN A 928 -31.65 -24.20 -0.22
C GLN A 928 -31.07 -22.81 -0.50
N THR A 929 -30.22 -22.33 0.41
CA THR A 929 -29.33 -21.21 0.13
C THR A 929 -28.32 -21.65 -0.95
N ARG A 930 -28.14 -20.84 -1.99
CA ARG A 930 -27.33 -21.14 -3.17
C ARG A 930 -26.35 -19.98 -3.38
N ARG A 931 -25.18 -20.12 -2.75
CA ARG A 931 -24.10 -19.14 -2.74
C ARG A 931 -22.84 -19.71 -3.35
N ASN A 932 -21.94 -18.84 -3.79
CA ASN A 932 -20.64 -19.26 -4.32
C ASN A 932 -19.81 -19.91 -3.20
N ASP A 933 -19.17 -21.05 -3.48
CA ASP A 933 -18.38 -21.82 -2.50
C ASP A 933 -17.12 -21.07 -2.01
N ARG A 934 -16.67 -20.06 -2.77
CA ARG A 934 -15.52 -19.19 -2.49
C ARG A 934 -15.92 -17.80 -1.98
N MET A 935 -17.19 -17.41 -2.11
CA MET A 935 -17.72 -16.09 -1.74
C MET A 935 -19.17 -16.23 -1.28
N ASP A 936 -19.39 -16.59 -0.01
CA ASP A 936 -20.71 -16.96 0.51
C ASP A 936 -21.74 -15.81 0.51
N TRP A 937 -21.30 -14.56 0.30
CA TRP A 937 -22.18 -13.40 0.11
C TRP A 937 -22.75 -13.29 -1.31
N ILE A 938 -22.19 -13.99 -2.31
CA ILE A 938 -22.64 -13.95 -3.71
C ILE A 938 -23.69 -15.02 -3.98
N CYS A 939 -24.88 -14.62 -4.44
CA CYS A 939 -25.91 -15.54 -4.95
C CYS A 939 -25.47 -16.18 -6.27
N CYS A 940 -25.85 -17.43 -6.52
CA CYS A 940 -25.62 -18.08 -7.80
C CYS A 940 -26.92 -18.68 -8.36
N GLU A 941 -27.19 -18.43 -9.64
CA GLU A 941 -28.44 -18.83 -10.30
C GLU A 941 -28.19 -19.51 -11.66
N ILE A 942 -29.00 -20.53 -11.97
CA ILE A 942 -28.95 -21.26 -13.24
C ILE A 942 -30.28 -21.11 -13.97
N LEU A 943 -30.22 -20.63 -15.21
CA LEU A 943 -31.36 -20.38 -16.07
C LEU A 943 -31.26 -21.15 -17.39
N LEU A 944 -32.40 -21.42 -18.00
CA LEU A 944 -32.55 -22.04 -19.31
C LEU A 944 -33.28 -21.10 -20.26
N GLN A 945 -32.65 -20.76 -21.38
CA GLN A 945 -33.30 -20.04 -22.45
C GLN A 945 -34.30 -20.94 -23.17
N VAL A 946 -35.58 -20.57 -23.17
CA VAL A 946 -36.65 -21.32 -23.84
C VAL A 946 -37.48 -20.34 -24.67
N GLY A 947 -37.23 -20.32 -25.99
CA GLY A 947 -37.87 -19.35 -26.88
C GLY A 947 -37.50 -17.92 -26.52
N ASP A 948 -38.51 -17.10 -26.22
CA ASP A 948 -38.36 -15.69 -25.85
C ASP A 948 -38.38 -15.46 -24.33
N GLU A 949 -38.10 -16.49 -23.52
CA GLU A 949 -38.09 -16.42 -22.04
C GLU A 949 -36.82 -17.07 -21.44
N LEU A 950 -36.46 -16.66 -20.23
CA LEU A 950 -35.45 -17.31 -19.39
C LEU A 950 -36.14 -18.03 -18.22
N GLN A 951 -36.05 -19.36 -18.18
CA GLN A 951 -36.62 -20.19 -17.14
C GLN A 951 -35.59 -20.46 -16.03
N VAL A 952 -35.86 -20.01 -14.81
CA VAL A 952 -35.01 -20.28 -13.63
C VAL A 952 -35.14 -21.75 -13.25
N LEU A 953 -34.01 -22.47 -13.24
CA LEU A 953 -33.91 -23.89 -12.88
C LEU A 953 -33.45 -24.07 -11.43
N VAL A 954 -32.47 -23.27 -11.00
CA VAL A 954 -31.90 -23.28 -9.65
C VAL A 954 -31.63 -21.83 -9.26
N ALA A 955 -32.05 -21.43 -8.06
CA ALA A 955 -31.72 -20.13 -7.50
C ALA A 955 -31.68 -20.18 -5.98
N ASP A 956 -31.17 -19.12 -5.36
CA ASP A 956 -31.18 -18.99 -3.90
C ASP A 956 -32.62 -18.94 -3.38
N LYS A 957 -32.85 -19.49 -2.18
CA LYS A 957 -34.16 -19.45 -1.52
C LYS A 957 -34.71 -18.03 -1.38
N ASP A 958 -33.83 -17.02 -1.29
CA ASP A 958 -34.17 -15.61 -1.09
C ASP A 958 -34.33 -14.83 -2.41
N THR A 959 -34.14 -15.48 -3.57
CA THR A 959 -34.29 -14.91 -4.92
C THR A 959 -35.74 -14.47 -5.22
N VAL A 960 -36.73 -15.12 -4.61
CA VAL A 960 -38.15 -14.75 -4.76
C VAL A 960 -38.58 -13.87 -3.59
N ARG A 961 -38.65 -12.55 -3.82
CA ARG A 961 -39.17 -11.59 -2.84
C ARG A 961 -40.47 -10.97 -3.33
N GLU A 962 -41.50 -11.00 -2.47
CA GLU A 962 -42.81 -10.40 -2.73
C GLU A 962 -43.51 -10.88 -4.03
N GLY A 963 -43.12 -12.06 -4.53
CA GLY A 963 -43.67 -12.64 -5.76
C GLY A 963 -42.94 -12.21 -7.05
N ASN A 964 -41.89 -11.42 -6.96
CA ASN A 964 -41.02 -11.06 -8.08
C ASN A 964 -39.74 -11.91 -8.05
N LEU A 965 -39.31 -12.37 -9.23
CA LEU A 965 -38.00 -12.98 -9.44
C LEU A 965 -36.97 -11.86 -9.59
N TYR A 966 -36.00 -11.82 -8.68
CA TYR A 966 -34.83 -10.97 -8.82
C TYR A 966 -33.70 -11.78 -9.46
N LEU A 967 -32.85 -11.18 -10.27
CA LEU A 967 -31.63 -11.81 -10.80
C LEU A 967 -30.47 -10.97 -10.32
N GLY A 968 -29.47 -11.57 -9.67
CA GLY A 968 -28.27 -10.86 -9.25
C GLY A 968 -27.26 -11.77 -8.55
N GLY A 969 -25.97 -11.53 -8.77
CA GLY A 969 -24.87 -12.42 -8.42
C GLY A 969 -24.32 -13.16 -9.64
N GLU A 970 -23.78 -14.36 -9.44
CA GLU A 970 -23.28 -15.22 -10.52
C GLU A 970 -24.43 -15.89 -11.27
N VAL A 971 -24.44 -15.76 -12.59
CA VAL A 971 -25.53 -16.24 -13.43
C VAL A 971 -25.03 -17.12 -14.56
N LEU A 972 -25.55 -18.34 -14.63
CA LEU A 972 -25.31 -19.29 -15.71
C LEU A 972 -26.58 -19.47 -16.55
N ILE A 973 -26.52 -19.13 -17.84
CA ILE A 973 -27.62 -19.31 -18.78
C ILE A 973 -27.27 -20.41 -19.78
N LEU A 974 -28.11 -21.44 -19.83
CA LEU A 974 -28.02 -22.56 -20.78
C LEU A 974 -29.02 -22.39 -21.93
N ASN A 975 -28.73 -22.92 -23.11
CA ASN A 975 -29.65 -22.88 -24.25
C ASN A 975 -30.69 -24.03 -24.23
N ASP A 976 -31.73 -23.88 -25.05
CA ASP A 976 -32.89 -24.78 -25.13
C ASP A 976 -32.60 -26.25 -25.53
N LYS A 977 -31.35 -26.58 -25.87
CA LYS A 977 -30.96 -27.94 -26.26
C LYS A 977 -30.65 -28.85 -25.07
N VAL A 978 -30.45 -28.29 -23.87
CA VAL A 978 -30.24 -29.08 -22.64
C VAL A 978 -31.57 -29.38 -21.96
N ASP A 979 -31.71 -30.60 -21.43
CA ASP A 979 -32.88 -30.98 -20.65
C ASP A 979 -32.83 -30.36 -19.26
N ALA A 980 -33.86 -29.60 -18.88
CA ALA A 980 -33.95 -28.89 -17.61
C ALA A 980 -33.80 -29.83 -16.39
N GLN A 981 -34.40 -31.04 -16.46
CA GLN A 981 -34.34 -32.00 -15.36
C GLN A 981 -32.91 -32.52 -15.17
N SER A 982 -32.16 -32.76 -16.25
CA SER A 982 -30.77 -33.18 -16.20
C SER A 982 -29.85 -32.17 -15.48
N VAL A 983 -30.12 -30.87 -15.62
CA VAL A 983 -29.36 -29.79 -14.95
C VAL A 983 -29.72 -29.75 -13.45
N ILE A 984 -31.02 -29.77 -13.13
CA ILE A 984 -31.50 -29.79 -11.73
C ILE A 984 -30.97 -31.02 -10.98
N ASP A 985 -30.99 -32.19 -11.62
CA ASP A 985 -30.46 -33.42 -11.05
C ASP A 985 -28.93 -33.37 -10.92
N ALA A 986 -28.22 -32.70 -11.83
CA ALA A 986 -26.78 -32.52 -11.72
C ALA A 986 -26.40 -31.67 -10.50
N VAL A 987 -27.15 -30.60 -10.22
CA VAL A 987 -26.95 -29.76 -9.02
C VAL A 987 -27.29 -30.53 -7.75
N LYS A 988 -28.42 -31.24 -7.71
CA LYS A 988 -28.85 -31.99 -6.52
C LYS A 988 -27.92 -33.14 -6.14
N ASN A 989 -27.29 -33.77 -7.13
CA ASN A 989 -26.36 -34.87 -6.92
C ASN A 989 -24.90 -34.42 -6.86
N LEU A 990 -24.64 -33.11 -6.88
CA LEU A 990 -23.28 -32.60 -6.79
C LEU A 990 -22.72 -32.84 -5.37
N PRO A 991 -21.52 -33.42 -5.22
CA PRO A 991 -20.91 -33.59 -3.90
C PRO A 991 -20.60 -32.25 -3.24
N SER A 992 -20.53 -32.25 -1.91
CA SER A 992 -20.16 -31.04 -1.15
C SER A 992 -18.78 -30.51 -1.56
N PRO A 993 -18.47 -29.22 -1.31
CA PRO A 993 -17.16 -28.65 -1.61
C PRO A 993 -16.01 -29.44 -0.96
N GLU A 994 -16.20 -29.98 0.25
CA GLU A 994 -15.20 -30.80 0.93
C GLU A 994 -15.01 -32.17 0.25
N GLU A 995 -16.10 -32.85 -0.12
CA GLU A 995 -16.03 -34.13 -0.84
C GLU A 995 -15.35 -33.98 -2.19
N ARG A 996 -15.68 -32.94 -2.98
CA ARG A 996 -15.03 -32.65 -4.27
C ARG A 996 -13.52 -32.43 -4.10
N ARG A 997 -13.11 -31.61 -3.13
CA ARG A 997 -11.69 -31.36 -2.86
C ARG A 997 -10.94 -32.64 -2.45
N ASN A 998 -11.53 -33.45 -1.57
CA ASN A 998 -10.94 -34.71 -1.14
C ASN A 998 -10.78 -35.69 -2.30
N GLU A 999 -11.79 -35.80 -3.17
CA GLU A 999 -11.74 -36.66 -4.35
C GLU A 999 -10.63 -36.24 -5.33
N ILE A 1000 -10.52 -34.94 -5.64
CA ILE A 1000 -9.47 -34.42 -6.53
C ILE A 1000 -8.09 -34.63 -5.91
N ASN A 1001 -7.91 -34.35 -4.63
CA ASN A 1001 -6.64 -34.54 -3.94
C ASN A 1001 -6.19 -36.01 -4.01
N GLN A 1002 -7.11 -36.94 -3.79
CA GLN A 1002 -6.83 -38.37 -3.89
C GLN A 1002 -6.46 -38.78 -5.33
N ASN A 1003 -7.23 -38.34 -6.32
CA ASN A 1003 -7.00 -38.70 -7.72
C ASN A 1003 -5.75 -38.01 -8.30
N LEU A 1004 -5.44 -36.79 -7.87
CA LEU A 1004 -4.20 -36.10 -8.20
C LEU A 1004 -3.00 -36.89 -7.68
N TRP A 1005 -3.05 -37.35 -6.43
CA TRP A 1005 -1.98 -38.18 -5.87
C TRP A 1005 -1.84 -39.51 -6.63
N ALA A 1006 -2.95 -40.20 -6.92
CA ALA A 1006 -2.94 -41.45 -7.68
C ALA A 1006 -2.42 -41.25 -9.12
N TYR A 1007 -2.78 -40.13 -9.76
CA TYR A 1007 -2.25 -39.74 -11.07
C TYR A 1007 -0.73 -39.53 -11.02
N LEU A 1008 -0.20 -38.86 -10.00
CA LEU A 1008 1.25 -38.70 -9.82
C LEU A 1008 1.95 -40.04 -9.58
N GLN A 1009 1.33 -40.98 -8.86
CA GLN A 1009 1.87 -42.32 -8.63
C GLN A 1009 1.78 -43.26 -9.85
N GLY A 1010 1.17 -42.80 -10.95
CA GLY A 1010 0.98 -43.63 -12.15
C GLY A 1010 -0.17 -44.62 -12.07
N GLU A 1011 -1.04 -44.50 -11.06
CA GLU A 1011 -2.23 -45.36 -10.88
C GLU A 1011 -3.42 -44.90 -11.73
N LEU A 1012 -3.44 -43.62 -12.12
CA LEU A 1012 -4.43 -42.99 -13.00
C LEU A 1012 -3.75 -42.42 -14.25
N ASP A 1013 -4.38 -42.56 -15.40
CA ASP A 1013 -3.89 -42.00 -16.66
C ASP A 1013 -4.44 -40.59 -16.93
N TYR A 1014 -3.72 -39.79 -17.72
CA TYR A 1014 -4.10 -38.41 -18.04
C TYR A 1014 -5.54 -38.30 -18.60
N ALA A 1015 -5.91 -39.20 -19.52
CA ALA A 1015 -7.22 -39.18 -20.16
C ALA A 1015 -8.38 -39.46 -19.19
N GLU A 1016 -8.10 -40.14 -18.08
CA GLU A 1016 -9.08 -40.46 -17.04
C GLU A 1016 -9.21 -39.31 -16.04
N PHE A 1017 -8.09 -38.68 -15.65
CA PHE A 1017 -8.08 -37.66 -14.60
C PHE A 1017 -8.26 -36.21 -15.10
N ALA A 1018 -7.65 -35.85 -16.24
CA ALA A 1018 -7.66 -34.47 -16.73
C ALA A 1018 -9.07 -33.86 -16.91
N PRO A 1019 -10.11 -34.60 -17.37
CA PRO A 1019 -11.47 -34.06 -17.42
C PRO A 1019 -12.01 -33.67 -16.04
N GLN A 1020 -11.75 -34.49 -15.02
CA GLN A 1020 -12.17 -34.20 -13.63
C GLN A 1020 -11.39 -33.01 -13.06
N PHE A 1021 -10.08 -32.94 -13.31
CA PHE A 1021 -9.26 -31.81 -12.90
C PHE A 1021 -9.77 -30.50 -13.52
N ASN A 1022 -10.02 -30.48 -14.84
CA ASN A 1022 -10.56 -29.31 -15.53
C ASN A 1022 -11.97 -28.92 -15.07
N GLN A 1023 -12.76 -29.88 -14.60
CA GLN A 1023 -14.09 -29.62 -14.09
C GLN A 1023 -14.06 -28.94 -12.72
N TYR A 1024 -13.16 -29.36 -11.83
CA TYR A 1024 -13.18 -28.92 -10.44
C TYR A 1024 -12.09 -27.91 -10.07
N VAL A 1025 -11.12 -27.66 -10.93
CA VAL A 1025 -10.06 -26.66 -10.74
C VAL A 1025 -10.29 -25.48 -11.69
N SER A 1026 -10.11 -24.28 -11.17
CA SER A 1026 -10.33 -23.03 -11.89
C SER A 1026 -9.23 -22.75 -12.91
N TYR A 1027 -9.66 -22.36 -14.11
CA TYR A 1027 -8.78 -21.91 -15.18
C TYR A 1027 -7.98 -20.65 -14.79
N GLU A 1028 -8.51 -19.83 -13.88
CA GLU A 1028 -7.83 -18.66 -13.28
C GLU A 1028 -6.89 -19.08 -12.14
N THR A 1029 -6.01 -20.03 -12.45
CA THR A 1029 -5.16 -20.68 -11.47
C THR A 1029 -4.26 -19.68 -10.75
N THR A 1030 -4.43 -19.58 -9.43
CA THR A 1030 -3.55 -18.87 -8.50
C THR A 1030 -2.41 -19.81 -8.08
N ALA A 1031 -1.18 -19.45 -8.44
CA ALA A 1031 -0.01 -20.31 -8.29
C ALA A 1031 0.51 -20.45 -6.85
N ASN A 1032 0.31 -19.44 -6.00
CA ASN A 1032 0.78 -19.41 -4.62
C ASN A 1032 -0.09 -18.49 -3.76
N LEU A 1033 0.13 -18.52 -2.46
CA LEU A 1033 -0.61 -17.67 -1.53
C LEU A 1033 -0.15 -16.21 -1.57
N LYS A 1034 0.87 -15.79 -2.33
CA LYS A 1034 1.46 -14.42 -2.29
C LYS A 1034 1.94 -14.01 -0.90
N GLU A 1035 2.46 -14.95 -0.13
CA GLU A 1035 3.07 -14.73 1.19
C GLU A 1035 4.47 -15.33 1.16
N TYR A 1036 5.50 -14.53 1.44
CA TYR A 1036 6.91 -14.95 1.29
C TYR A 1036 7.30 -16.06 2.27
N ARG A 1037 6.53 -16.21 3.36
CA ARG A 1037 6.69 -17.26 4.37
C ARG A 1037 5.95 -18.56 4.04
N SER A 1038 5.14 -18.58 2.99
CA SER A 1038 4.37 -19.75 2.57
C SER A 1038 5.10 -20.59 1.52
N HIS A 1039 4.77 -21.88 1.44
CA HIS A 1039 5.27 -22.72 0.35
C HIS A 1039 4.41 -22.63 -0.92
N ALA A 1040 5.00 -23.01 -2.05
CA ALA A 1040 4.31 -23.10 -3.33
C ALA A 1040 4.68 -24.38 -4.08
N LEU A 1041 3.80 -24.84 -4.95
CA LEU A 1041 4.00 -26.10 -5.69
C LEU A 1041 5.24 -26.04 -6.60
N SER A 1042 5.63 -24.85 -7.08
CA SER A 1042 6.86 -24.62 -7.84
C SER A 1042 8.12 -25.11 -7.12
N GLN A 1043 8.19 -24.94 -5.79
CA GLN A 1043 9.35 -25.30 -4.98
C GLN A 1043 9.56 -26.81 -4.88
N TYR A 1044 8.50 -27.61 -5.13
CA TYR A 1044 8.56 -29.07 -5.10
C TYR A 1044 8.69 -29.68 -6.48
N LEU A 1045 8.05 -29.07 -7.48
CA LEU A 1045 7.84 -29.66 -8.80
C LEU A 1045 9.14 -30.19 -9.43
N TRP A 1046 10.19 -29.38 -9.38
CA TRP A 1046 11.47 -29.68 -10.01
C TRP A 1046 12.36 -30.64 -9.20
N LEU A 1047 11.93 -30.99 -7.98
CA LEU A 1047 12.55 -32.00 -7.12
C LEU A 1047 11.90 -33.37 -7.26
N LEU A 1048 10.74 -33.46 -7.90
CA LEU A 1048 10.10 -34.73 -8.21
C LEU A 1048 10.96 -35.50 -9.21
N ASP A 1049 10.87 -36.83 -9.19
CA ASP A 1049 11.43 -37.63 -10.28
C ASP A 1049 10.78 -37.27 -11.63
N ASP A 1050 11.50 -37.57 -12.71
CA ASP A 1050 11.12 -37.20 -14.08
C ASP A 1050 9.70 -37.64 -14.47
N GLU A 1051 9.22 -38.76 -13.93
CA GLU A 1051 7.87 -39.27 -14.20
C GLU A 1051 6.81 -38.41 -13.51
N ARG A 1052 6.92 -38.21 -12.19
CA ARG A 1052 5.99 -37.37 -11.42
C ARG A 1052 6.00 -35.92 -11.91
N CYS A 1053 7.17 -35.34 -12.16
CA CYS A 1053 7.30 -33.99 -12.70
C CYS A 1053 6.62 -33.87 -14.08
N GLY A 1054 6.91 -34.81 -14.98
CA GLY A 1054 6.31 -34.82 -16.32
C GLY A 1054 4.79 -34.92 -16.29
N ARG A 1055 4.24 -35.78 -15.43
CA ARG A 1055 2.79 -35.94 -15.24
C ARG A 1055 2.14 -34.65 -14.74
N LEU A 1056 2.72 -34.00 -13.71
CA LEU A 1056 2.16 -32.78 -13.13
C LEU A 1056 2.20 -31.60 -14.10
N VAL A 1057 3.31 -31.39 -14.81
CA VAL A 1057 3.40 -30.31 -15.80
C VAL A 1057 2.47 -30.57 -16.99
N GLU A 1058 2.36 -31.81 -17.47
CA GLU A 1058 1.41 -32.12 -18.55
C GLU A 1058 -0.03 -31.82 -18.14
N LEU A 1059 -0.39 -32.05 -16.87
CA LEU A 1059 -1.70 -31.68 -16.32
C LEU A 1059 -1.90 -30.17 -16.30
N LEU A 1060 -0.97 -29.43 -15.70
CA LEU A 1060 -1.05 -27.97 -15.53
C LEU A 1060 -0.98 -27.22 -16.87
N ALA A 1061 -0.02 -27.56 -17.73
CA ALA A 1061 0.21 -26.90 -19.01
C ALA A 1061 -0.93 -27.10 -20.01
N ASN A 1062 -1.75 -28.15 -19.85
CA ASN A 1062 -2.94 -28.40 -20.66
C ASN A 1062 -4.25 -27.94 -20.01
N HIS A 1063 -4.21 -27.57 -18.72
CA HIS A 1063 -5.35 -27.01 -17.99
C HIS A 1063 -5.59 -25.56 -18.40
N SER A 1064 -4.63 -24.66 -18.15
CA SER A 1064 -4.75 -23.23 -18.48
C SER A 1064 -3.39 -22.57 -18.72
N TYR A 1065 -3.40 -21.41 -19.39
CA TYR A 1065 -2.21 -20.56 -19.49
C TYR A 1065 -1.78 -20.03 -18.10
N ALA A 1066 -2.73 -19.66 -17.23
CA ALA A 1066 -2.42 -19.15 -15.89
C ALA A 1066 -1.66 -20.19 -15.04
N ALA A 1067 -1.93 -21.48 -15.23
CA ALA A 1067 -1.24 -22.57 -14.55
C ALA A 1067 0.25 -22.69 -14.92
N TYR A 1068 0.74 -22.05 -16.00
CA TYR A 1068 2.17 -22.02 -16.32
C TYR A 1068 2.97 -21.40 -15.18
N LYS A 1069 2.40 -20.39 -14.52
CA LYS A 1069 3.01 -19.71 -13.38
C LYS A 1069 3.45 -20.69 -12.28
N VAL A 1070 2.69 -21.76 -12.07
CA VAL A 1070 2.98 -22.81 -11.06
C VAL A 1070 4.34 -23.49 -11.28
N PHE A 1071 4.80 -23.61 -12.53
CA PHE A 1071 6.06 -24.28 -12.84
C PHE A 1071 7.14 -23.35 -13.38
N THR A 1072 6.79 -22.11 -13.72
CA THR A 1072 7.74 -21.09 -14.16
C THR A 1072 8.22 -20.20 -13.01
N ASP A 1073 7.42 -19.99 -11.97
CA ASP A 1073 7.87 -19.30 -10.75
C ASP A 1073 9.02 -20.10 -10.12
N GLY A 1074 10.20 -19.48 -9.93
CA GLY A 1074 11.39 -20.17 -9.40
C GLY A 1074 12.06 -21.15 -10.38
N LEU A 1075 11.78 -21.04 -11.68
CA LEU A 1075 12.39 -21.88 -12.72
C LEU A 1075 13.92 -21.79 -12.73
N VAL A 1076 14.47 -20.58 -12.60
CA VAL A 1076 15.92 -20.34 -12.67
C VAL A 1076 16.63 -20.98 -11.48
N ASP A 1077 16.15 -20.73 -10.27
CA ASP A 1077 16.59 -21.40 -9.04
C ASP A 1077 16.55 -22.91 -9.17
N SER A 1078 15.43 -23.44 -9.66
CA SER A 1078 15.23 -24.89 -9.80
C SER A 1078 16.16 -25.50 -10.84
N TYR A 1079 16.44 -24.78 -11.93
CA TYR A 1079 17.42 -25.20 -12.92
C TYR A 1079 18.83 -25.25 -12.33
N MET A 1080 19.20 -24.25 -11.52
CA MET A 1080 20.48 -24.23 -10.81
C MET A 1080 20.58 -25.34 -9.76
N ASP A 1081 19.50 -25.62 -9.03
CA ASP A 1081 19.37 -26.76 -8.12
C ASP A 1081 19.61 -28.08 -8.84
N GLN A 1082 19.03 -28.25 -10.04
CA GLN A 1082 19.26 -29.43 -10.87
C GLN A 1082 20.71 -29.56 -11.35
N LEU A 1083 21.37 -28.46 -11.72
CA LEU A 1083 22.80 -28.47 -12.03
C LEU A 1083 23.62 -28.93 -10.82
N ALA A 1084 23.24 -28.50 -9.62
CA ALA A 1084 23.90 -28.91 -8.39
C ALA A 1084 23.70 -30.40 -8.09
N LEU A 1085 22.46 -30.90 -8.16
CA LEU A 1085 22.12 -32.32 -8.00
C LEU A 1085 22.84 -33.22 -9.01
N GLN A 1086 23.07 -32.74 -10.24
CA GLN A 1086 23.80 -33.47 -11.28
C GLN A 1086 25.33 -33.40 -11.11
N GLY A 1087 25.84 -32.72 -10.08
CA GLY A 1087 27.27 -32.52 -9.83
C GLY A 1087 27.94 -31.58 -10.85
N LYS A 1088 27.15 -30.80 -11.62
CA LYS A 1088 27.65 -29.78 -12.55
C LYS A 1088 27.91 -28.44 -11.86
N MET A 1089 27.40 -28.27 -10.64
CA MET A 1089 27.60 -27.15 -9.74
C MET A 1089 27.79 -27.72 -8.32
N ASP A 1090 28.70 -27.17 -7.51
CA ASP A 1090 28.78 -27.55 -6.10
C ASP A 1090 27.84 -26.68 -5.24
N LEU A 1091 27.50 -27.15 -4.04
CA LEU A 1091 26.55 -26.46 -3.15
C LEU A 1091 27.04 -25.06 -2.72
N ALA A 1092 28.33 -24.86 -2.50
CA ALA A 1092 28.86 -23.55 -2.12
C ALA A 1092 28.74 -22.56 -3.28
N THR A 1093 29.01 -23.00 -4.51
CA THR A 1093 28.77 -22.21 -5.72
C THR A 1093 27.28 -21.88 -5.87
N ARG A 1094 26.38 -22.84 -5.66
CA ARG A 1094 24.92 -22.66 -5.74
C ARG A 1094 24.39 -21.58 -4.79
N LEU A 1095 24.94 -21.52 -3.57
CA LEU A 1095 24.54 -20.54 -2.56
C LEU A 1095 25.08 -19.12 -2.82
N ALA A 1096 26.02 -18.95 -3.75
CA ALA A 1096 26.72 -17.68 -3.98
C ALA A 1096 26.50 -17.08 -5.40
N CYS A 1097 25.97 -17.84 -6.35
CA CYS A 1097 25.84 -17.42 -7.75
C CYS A 1097 24.57 -16.59 -8.01
N ASN A 1098 24.66 -15.63 -8.95
CA ASN A 1098 23.52 -14.82 -9.43
C ASN A 1098 22.66 -15.61 -10.44
N GLU A 1099 21.34 -15.60 -10.23
CA GLU A 1099 20.30 -16.20 -11.08
C GLU A 1099 20.30 -15.64 -12.51
N ASP A 1100 20.57 -14.35 -12.71
CA ASP A 1100 20.48 -13.67 -14.02
C ASP A 1100 21.32 -14.37 -15.11
N ALA A 1101 22.45 -14.98 -14.71
CA ALA A 1101 23.35 -15.68 -15.63
C ALA A 1101 22.75 -16.98 -16.21
N TYR A 1102 21.69 -17.51 -15.61
CA TYR A 1102 21.09 -18.80 -15.95
C TYR A 1102 19.68 -18.69 -16.55
N GLU A 1103 19.06 -17.51 -16.53
CA GLU A 1103 17.68 -17.29 -16.97
C GLU A 1103 17.43 -17.74 -18.43
N ALA A 1104 18.29 -17.35 -19.36
CA ALA A 1104 18.15 -17.71 -20.77
C ALA A 1104 18.26 -19.24 -20.99
N ALA A 1105 19.17 -19.89 -20.26
CA ALA A 1105 19.38 -21.34 -20.35
C ALA A 1105 18.20 -22.11 -19.73
N ALA A 1106 17.69 -21.65 -18.58
CA ALA A 1106 16.55 -22.26 -17.90
C ALA A 1106 15.28 -22.20 -18.77
N ASN A 1107 14.98 -21.03 -19.35
CA ASN A 1107 13.87 -20.86 -20.29
C ASN A 1107 14.02 -21.73 -21.54
N GLN A 1108 15.23 -21.84 -22.10
CA GLN A 1108 15.48 -22.69 -23.25
C GLN A 1108 15.21 -24.17 -22.94
N VAL A 1109 15.70 -24.67 -21.81
CA VAL A 1109 15.48 -26.06 -21.36
C VAL A 1109 14.00 -26.33 -21.12
N LEU A 1110 13.28 -25.39 -20.49
CA LEU A 1110 11.84 -25.50 -20.29
C LEU A 1110 11.10 -25.61 -21.64
N LEU A 1111 11.40 -24.74 -22.60
CA LEU A 1111 10.76 -24.76 -23.91
C LEU A 1111 11.09 -26.04 -24.68
N ASP A 1112 12.35 -26.45 -24.75
CA ASP A 1112 12.74 -27.72 -25.37
C ASP A 1112 11.92 -28.89 -24.80
N TRP A 1113 11.76 -28.91 -23.47
CA TRP A 1113 10.99 -29.93 -22.79
C TRP A 1113 9.48 -29.84 -23.09
N LEU A 1114 8.86 -28.66 -23.01
CA LEU A 1114 7.44 -28.46 -23.33
C LEU A 1114 7.14 -28.80 -24.80
N PHE A 1115 8.00 -28.41 -25.74
CA PHE A 1115 7.84 -28.74 -27.16
C PHE A 1115 7.94 -30.25 -27.44
N SER A 1116 8.70 -30.99 -26.63
CA SER A 1116 8.81 -32.45 -26.70
C SER A 1116 7.59 -33.20 -26.14
N ARG A 1117 6.73 -32.52 -25.39
CA ARG A 1117 5.53 -33.07 -24.74
C ARG A 1117 4.26 -32.70 -25.51
N ASN A 1118 3.17 -33.40 -25.20
CA ASN A 1118 1.86 -33.16 -25.80
C ASN A 1118 1.11 -32.02 -25.07
N VAL A 1119 1.66 -30.81 -25.14
CA VAL A 1119 1.05 -29.60 -24.57
C VAL A 1119 0.26 -28.83 -25.62
N LYS A 1120 -0.86 -28.23 -25.21
CA LYS A 1120 -1.71 -27.35 -26.04
C LYS A 1120 -0.90 -26.17 -26.58
N ARG A 1121 -0.90 -26.01 -27.90
CA ARG A 1121 -0.08 -24.99 -28.58
C ARG A 1121 -0.61 -23.59 -28.36
N GLU A 1122 -1.91 -23.42 -28.15
CA GLU A 1122 -2.54 -22.15 -27.81
C GLU A 1122 -2.00 -21.55 -26.51
N TYR A 1123 -1.90 -22.34 -25.43
CA TYR A 1123 -1.40 -21.87 -24.14
C TYR A 1123 0.11 -21.62 -24.17
N LEU A 1124 0.86 -22.48 -24.85
CA LEU A 1124 2.31 -22.31 -25.01
C LEU A 1124 2.65 -21.05 -25.81
N LEU A 1125 1.92 -20.77 -26.90
CA LEU A 1125 2.10 -19.55 -27.68
C LEU A 1125 1.77 -18.30 -26.85
N LEU A 1126 0.65 -18.32 -26.12
CA LEU A 1126 0.26 -17.23 -25.23
C LEU A 1126 1.33 -16.96 -24.16
N TYR A 1127 1.92 -18.03 -23.60
CA TYR A 1127 3.02 -17.93 -22.64
C TYR A 1127 4.27 -17.25 -23.20
N MET A 1128 4.71 -17.67 -24.38
CA MET A 1128 5.90 -17.09 -25.01
C MET A 1128 5.70 -15.62 -25.42
N ILE A 1129 4.47 -15.20 -25.69
CA ILE A 1129 4.17 -13.79 -26.00
C ILE A 1129 4.16 -12.94 -24.73
N LYS A 1130 3.44 -13.39 -23.69
CA LYS A 1130 3.27 -12.63 -22.44
C LYS A 1130 4.53 -12.60 -21.57
N ASN A 1131 5.42 -13.57 -21.69
CA ASN A 1131 6.68 -13.67 -20.92
C ASN A 1131 7.88 -13.68 -21.86
N TYR A 1132 7.86 -12.81 -22.87
CA TYR A 1132 8.82 -12.86 -23.96
C TYR A 1132 10.27 -12.65 -23.49
N HIS A 1133 11.11 -13.66 -23.73
CA HIS A 1133 12.56 -13.53 -23.71
C HIS A 1133 13.12 -13.73 -25.12
N PRO A 1134 14.29 -13.15 -25.48
CA PRO A 1134 14.86 -13.28 -26.81
C PRO A 1134 15.01 -14.72 -27.32
N CYS A 1135 15.27 -15.70 -26.43
CA CYS A 1135 15.36 -17.12 -26.80
C CYS A 1135 14.02 -17.71 -27.26
N MET A 1136 12.87 -17.12 -26.88
CA MET A 1136 11.53 -17.57 -27.25
C MET A 1136 11.15 -17.13 -28.69
N GLY A 1137 11.76 -16.05 -29.18
CA GLY A 1137 11.51 -15.53 -30.54
C GLY A 1137 11.77 -16.56 -31.63
N ASP A 1138 12.81 -17.38 -31.47
CA ASP A 1138 13.14 -18.46 -32.41
C ASP A 1138 12.06 -19.55 -32.45
N TYR A 1139 11.44 -19.86 -31.31
CA TYR A 1139 10.34 -20.84 -31.23
C TYR A 1139 9.07 -20.30 -31.88
N ILE A 1140 8.70 -19.05 -31.58
CA ILE A 1140 7.55 -18.38 -32.20
C ILE A 1140 7.75 -18.30 -33.73
N ALA A 1141 8.94 -17.90 -34.19
CA ALA A 1141 9.26 -17.87 -35.62
C ALA A 1141 9.22 -19.27 -36.26
N ALA A 1142 9.66 -20.31 -35.54
CA ALA A 1142 9.55 -21.69 -36.02
C ALA A 1142 8.09 -22.16 -36.15
N MET A 1143 7.23 -21.83 -35.18
CA MET A 1143 5.79 -22.09 -35.26
C MET A 1143 5.15 -21.35 -36.44
N ALA A 1144 5.52 -20.08 -36.66
CA ALA A 1144 5.04 -19.29 -37.78
C ALA A 1144 5.42 -19.92 -39.13
N ARG A 1145 6.68 -20.37 -39.31
CA ARG A 1145 7.14 -21.05 -40.54
C ARG A 1145 6.43 -22.37 -40.82
N ARG A 1146 5.88 -23.03 -39.80
CA ARG A 1146 5.13 -24.29 -39.90
C ARG A 1146 3.61 -24.07 -40.05
N ASP A 1147 3.17 -22.82 -40.20
CA ASP A 1147 1.75 -22.43 -40.22
C ASP A 1147 0.97 -22.82 -38.94
N GLU A 1148 1.66 -23.03 -37.81
CA GLU A 1148 1.04 -23.45 -36.54
C GLU A 1148 0.33 -22.30 -35.81
N ILE A 1149 0.75 -21.05 -36.03
CA ILE A 1149 0.15 -19.87 -35.37
C ILE A 1149 -1.22 -19.51 -35.95
N LYS A 1150 -1.40 -19.68 -37.26
CA LYS A 1150 -2.62 -19.30 -37.97
C LYS A 1150 -3.92 -19.86 -37.36
N PRO A 1151 -4.02 -21.16 -37.01
CA PRO A 1151 -5.22 -21.68 -36.33
C PRO A 1151 -5.40 -21.17 -34.89
N LEU A 1152 -4.34 -20.64 -34.26
CA LEU A 1152 -4.35 -20.14 -32.87
C LEU A 1152 -4.72 -18.65 -32.79
N MET A 1153 -4.78 -17.94 -33.92
CA MET A 1153 -5.06 -16.50 -33.96
C MET A 1153 -6.43 -16.12 -33.37
N SER A 1154 -7.41 -17.04 -33.34
CA SER A 1154 -8.71 -16.80 -32.70
C SER A 1154 -8.65 -16.87 -31.17
N PHE A 1155 -7.60 -17.47 -30.62
CA PHE A 1155 -7.39 -17.59 -29.18
C PHE A 1155 -6.66 -16.36 -28.59
N LEU A 1156 -5.94 -15.59 -29.41
CA LEU A 1156 -5.20 -14.42 -28.97
C LEU A 1156 -6.07 -13.16 -28.94
N HIS A 1157 -5.97 -12.39 -27.86
CA HIS A 1157 -6.58 -11.08 -27.74
C HIS A 1157 -5.80 -10.01 -28.53
N ILE A 1158 -6.41 -8.85 -28.79
CA ILE A 1158 -5.84 -7.82 -29.67
C ILE A 1158 -4.49 -7.31 -29.17
N GLU A 1159 -4.34 -7.10 -27.86
CA GLU A 1159 -3.07 -6.71 -27.24
C GLU A 1159 -1.98 -7.75 -27.51
N THR A 1160 -2.28 -9.02 -27.22
CA THR A 1160 -1.34 -10.14 -27.43
C THR A 1160 -1.00 -10.34 -28.91
N LYS A 1161 -1.95 -10.10 -29.83
CA LYS A 1161 -1.66 -10.11 -31.27
C LYS A 1161 -0.74 -8.97 -31.67
N ALA A 1162 -0.92 -7.78 -31.08
CA ALA A 1162 -0.07 -6.63 -31.34
C ALA A 1162 1.37 -6.90 -30.87
N ASP A 1163 1.54 -7.52 -29.70
CA ASP A 1163 2.87 -7.90 -29.20
C ASP A 1163 3.50 -9.02 -30.05
N LEU A 1164 2.69 -9.96 -30.54
CA LEU A 1164 3.15 -10.98 -31.49
C LEU A 1164 3.64 -10.37 -32.81
N VAL A 1165 3.03 -9.28 -33.30
CA VAL A 1165 3.53 -8.54 -34.47
C VAL A 1165 4.93 -8.01 -34.19
N ASP A 1166 5.13 -7.35 -33.05
CA ASP A 1166 6.42 -6.74 -32.69
C ASP A 1166 7.52 -7.80 -32.52
N ILE A 1167 7.19 -8.94 -31.88
CA ILE A 1167 8.10 -10.07 -31.75
C ILE A 1167 8.52 -10.60 -33.12
N LEU A 1168 7.56 -10.85 -34.03
CA LEU A 1168 7.85 -11.39 -35.37
C LEU A 1168 8.54 -10.38 -36.29
N ALA A 1169 8.29 -9.07 -36.11
CA ALA A 1169 8.94 -7.99 -36.83
C ALA A 1169 10.43 -7.90 -36.51
N SER A 1170 10.85 -8.23 -35.29
CA SER A 1170 12.27 -8.25 -34.92
C SER A 1170 13.11 -9.34 -35.62
N HIS A 1171 12.47 -10.27 -36.34
CA HIS A 1171 13.11 -11.42 -36.95
C HIS A 1171 13.45 -11.19 -38.44
N PRO A 1172 14.60 -11.68 -38.97
CA PRO A 1172 15.00 -11.54 -40.38
C PRO A 1172 14.01 -11.93 -41.50
N TYR A 1173 12.88 -12.55 -41.19
CA TYR A 1173 11.83 -12.96 -42.14
C TYR A 1173 10.52 -12.19 -41.91
N GLU A 1174 10.60 -11.00 -41.33
CA GLU A 1174 9.47 -10.12 -40.95
C GLU A 1174 8.37 -10.05 -42.03
N ASN A 1175 8.76 -9.82 -43.29
CA ASN A 1175 7.84 -9.66 -44.42
C ASN A 1175 6.94 -10.89 -44.64
N ASP A 1176 7.48 -12.11 -44.48
CA ASP A 1176 6.71 -13.34 -44.66
C ASP A 1176 5.74 -13.54 -43.48
N PHE A 1177 6.17 -13.21 -42.25
CA PHE A 1177 5.36 -13.35 -41.05
C PHE A 1177 4.21 -12.35 -40.96
N MET A 1178 4.41 -11.11 -41.44
CA MET A 1178 3.36 -10.09 -41.45
C MET A 1178 2.11 -10.52 -42.25
N THR A 1179 2.24 -11.46 -43.18
CA THR A 1179 1.09 -12.01 -43.93
C THR A 1179 0.06 -12.72 -43.04
N LEU A 1180 0.45 -13.17 -41.84
CA LEU A 1180 -0.46 -13.76 -40.84
C LEU A 1180 -1.56 -12.78 -40.42
N PHE A 1181 -1.25 -11.48 -40.41
CA PHE A 1181 -2.14 -10.41 -39.93
C PHE A 1181 -2.87 -9.67 -41.04
N ALA A 1182 -2.70 -10.09 -42.30
CA ALA A 1182 -3.26 -9.38 -43.48
C ALA A 1182 -4.80 -9.26 -43.50
N LYS A 1183 -5.52 -9.99 -42.64
CA LYS A 1183 -6.99 -9.95 -42.52
C LYS A 1183 -7.48 -9.40 -41.18
N GLU A 1184 -6.59 -8.88 -40.33
CA GLU A 1184 -6.98 -8.33 -39.04
C GLU A 1184 -7.78 -7.03 -39.21
N LYS A 1185 -8.86 -6.92 -38.44
CA LYS A 1185 -9.77 -5.76 -38.51
C LYS A 1185 -9.32 -4.61 -37.62
N SER A 1186 -8.68 -4.93 -36.49
CA SER A 1186 -8.20 -3.93 -35.53
C SER A 1186 -7.18 -3.01 -36.19
N ARG A 1187 -7.38 -1.69 -36.08
CA ARG A 1187 -6.42 -0.72 -36.60
C ARG A 1187 -5.09 -0.81 -35.88
N LYS A 1188 -5.11 -1.03 -34.56
CA LYS A 1188 -3.90 -1.23 -33.74
C LYS A 1188 -2.95 -2.27 -34.31
N ILE A 1189 -3.47 -3.40 -34.79
CA ILE A 1189 -2.65 -4.46 -35.41
C ILE A 1189 -2.18 -4.02 -36.80
N ARG A 1190 -3.07 -3.47 -37.63
CA ARG A 1190 -2.72 -3.03 -39.00
C ARG A 1190 -1.62 -1.98 -39.02
N ASP A 1191 -1.70 -0.98 -38.14
CA ASP A 1191 -0.71 0.10 -38.05
C ASP A 1191 0.66 -0.42 -37.60
N ARG A 1192 0.71 -1.38 -36.64
CA ARG A 1192 1.96 -2.05 -36.25
C ARG A 1192 2.55 -2.88 -37.40
N VAL A 1193 1.71 -3.60 -38.14
CA VAL A 1193 2.14 -4.36 -39.32
C VAL A 1193 2.69 -3.44 -40.40
N GLU A 1194 2.05 -2.30 -40.67
CA GLU A 1194 2.55 -1.33 -41.64
C GLU A 1194 3.89 -0.73 -41.21
N ALA A 1195 4.03 -0.38 -39.92
CA ALA A 1195 5.27 0.12 -39.35
C ALA A 1195 6.42 -0.92 -39.41
N ALA A 1196 6.11 -2.21 -39.28
CA ALA A 1196 7.08 -3.29 -39.43
C ALA A 1196 7.51 -3.53 -40.90
N LEU A 1197 6.66 -3.17 -41.87
CA LEU A 1197 6.93 -3.33 -43.31
C LEU A 1197 7.59 -2.08 -43.94
N SER A 1198 7.62 -0.96 -43.21
CA SER A 1198 8.18 0.34 -43.64
C SER A 1198 9.63 0.51 -43.21
#